data_AF-A0AAV1WN14-F1
#
_entry.id   AF-A0AAV1WN14-F1
#
_cell.length_a   1.000
_cell.length_b   1.000
_cell.length_c   1.000
_cell.angle_alpha   90.00
_cell.angle_beta   90.00
_cell.angle_gamma   90.00
#
_symmetry.space_group_name_H-M   'P 1'
#
loop_
_entity.id
_entity.type
_entity.pdbx_description
1 polymer ?
#
loop_
_entity_poly.entity_id
_entity_poly.type
_entity_poly.pdbx_seq_one_letter_code
_entity_poly.pdbx_strand_id
1 'polypeptide(L)'
;MAYMVRLGLWGAGTSFNDFSEFLGALERGGVGALELVAMDMKARGMYLCRTLSYSGAEFEVIEAPLEDEMMDMYEKAAEFWVELHAKLLSAINNPLVKLKCRHLLALYWASHQRFFRHMCMSAKVPAAVRLVKQALMEDKCAVIGLQSTGEARTEEAVAKYGSELDDFLSGPRELLLKFVEEYYPLPEKPELLPVEDDVKELQRKRHSTGPDASARGRVRKVAKSEPLSDIESEESEIASDLESAESDYEPEGEAASAIESSDSDYDELQMCQICSTEEEMENLLQCSSCGKLVHQACLLMPPVGHLVPEVWSCHMCMEKEKPDDLKARQAYLTEMQERYDTALECKTKIIEAIHSLNLPNNPLDDIIDQLGGPDKVAEITGRKGMLVRDPSGKGVNYRARNTKDVTKEMVNMHEKQLFMDAKKLVAIISEAGSAGVSLQADRRAINQKRRIHITLELPWSADRAIQQFGRTHRSNQASAPQYRLLFTDLGGERRFASVIAKRLESLGALTQGDRRAGPSLSAYNYDTTYGKRALMIMYRGIMEQDSLPVVPPGCLPDKPEMIHDFITQAKSALVLVGIIKDPIHDSGRICGHITDSDMQDVGRFLNRVLGLAPGIQNRLFELFVSILDRLIQNARIEGNLDTGIVDMNANVIELKGSPKIVHVDQVTGASTVLFTFIFDRGTTWELANTILNEKQKDTNDGFYESRREWMGRRHFIVALESSASGFYKIIRPAVGESLREMHLAELKSKYRKLSSSKNAQIGWEDEYEVSCKQCMHGPKCKLRNFCTVGRRLQEVNVLGGLILPLWGNIESAFSKQARLSHRRLRVVRIETTSDNQHIVGLLVPNAAVDTVLKGLVQEIDG
;
A
#
# COMPACT_ATOMS: atom_id res chain seq x y z
N MET A 1 -13.49 -7.62 -10.86
CA MET A 1 -13.01 -8.92 -11.38
C MET A 1 -14.06 -9.54 -12.31
N ALA A 2 -14.43 -8.86 -13.42
CA ALA A 2 -15.65 -9.19 -14.18
C ALA A 2 -15.69 -10.60 -14.79
N TYR A 3 -14.53 -11.20 -15.10
CA TYR A 3 -14.47 -12.59 -15.58
C TYR A 3 -14.99 -13.62 -14.56
N MET A 4 -15.00 -13.31 -13.26
CA MET A 4 -15.42 -14.23 -12.21
C MET A 4 -16.94 -14.43 -12.15
N VAL A 5 -17.74 -13.53 -12.74
CA VAL A 5 -19.20 -13.75 -12.90
C VAL A 5 -19.46 -15.03 -13.72
N ARG A 6 -18.57 -15.34 -14.68
CA ARG A 6 -18.62 -16.55 -15.52
C ARG A 6 -18.26 -17.85 -14.76
N LEU A 7 -17.94 -17.76 -13.47
CA LEU A 7 -17.65 -18.93 -12.62
C LEU A 7 -18.86 -19.39 -11.80
N GLY A 8 -20.03 -18.74 -11.91
CA GLY A 8 -21.24 -19.15 -11.20
C GLY A 8 -21.13 -19.08 -9.67
N LEU A 9 -20.32 -18.15 -9.15
CA LEU A 9 -20.07 -17.99 -7.71
C LEU A 9 -21.10 -17.09 -7.00
N TRP A 10 -21.82 -16.27 -7.77
CA TRP A 10 -22.92 -15.40 -7.34
C TRP A 10 -23.86 -15.17 -8.53
N GLY A 11 -25.10 -14.77 -8.25
CA GLY A 11 -26.20 -14.64 -9.21
C GLY A 11 -27.29 -15.68 -9.00
N ALA A 12 -28.28 -15.70 -9.90
CA ALA A 12 -29.45 -16.59 -9.81
C ALA A 12 -29.06 -18.08 -9.72
N GLY A 13 -29.65 -18.79 -8.76
CA GLY A 13 -29.34 -20.20 -8.48
C GLY A 13 -28.12 -20.43 -7.57
N THR A 14 -27.62 -19.39 -6.89
CA THR A 14 -26.49 -19.50 -5.94
C THR A 14 -26.86 -18.92 -4.56
N SER A 15 -26.02 -19.15 -3.55
CA SER A 15 -26.17 -18.59 -2.19
C SER A 15 -26.01 -17.06 -2.09
N PHE A 16 -25.64 -16.36 -3.18
CA PHE A 16 -25.32 -14.93 -3.17
C PHE A 16 -25.94 -14.24 -4.38
N ASN A 17 -26.71 -13.19 -4.17
CA ASN A 17 -27.43 -12.50 -5.24
C ASN A 17 -26.47 -11.68 -6.12
N ASP A 18 -25.47 -11.05 -5.50
CA ASP A 18 -24.47 -10.23 -6.18
C ASP A 18 -23.03 -10.43 -5.64
N PHE A 19 -22.08 -9.70 -6.23
CA PHE A 19 -20.67 -9.74 -5.83
C PHE A 19 -20.41 -9.07 -4.47
N SER A 20 -21.22 -8.09 -4.06
CA SER A 20 -21.09 -7.36 -2.79
C SER A 20 -21.45 -8.27 -1.60
N GLU A 21 -22.53 -9.02 -1.73
CA GLU A 21 -22.97 -10.03 -0.76
C GLU A 21 -21.93 -11.15 -0.61
N PHE A 22 -21.41 -11.66 -1.75
CA PHE A 22 -20.34 -12.65 -1.78
C PHE A 22 -19.03 -12.14 -1.14
N LEU A 23 -18.60 -10.92 -1.48
CA LEU A 23 -17.39 -10.31 -0.91
C LEU A 23 -17.55 -10.06 0.59
N GLY A 24 -18.70 -9.52 1.01
CA GLY A 24 -19.01 -9.32 2.43
C GLY A 24 -19.06 -10.63 3.21
N ALA A 25 -19.54 -11.72 2.62
CA ALA A 25 -19.52 -13.05 3.23
C ALA A 25 -18.10 -13.62 3.36
N LEU A 26 -17.24 -13.41 2.36
CA LEU A 26 -15.81 -13.74 2.43
C LEU A 26 -15.09 -12.91 3.51
N GLU A 27 -15.36 -11.61 3.63
CA GLU A 27 -14.75 -10.76 4.64
C GLU A 27 -15.22 -11.12 6.07
N ARG A 28 -16.51 -11.45 6.27
CA ARG A 28 -17.03 -12.00 7.53
C ARG A 28 -16.44 -13.38 7.87
N GLY A 29 -16.26 -14.23 6.86
CA GLY A 29 -15.69 -15.57 6.97
C GLY A 29 -14.17 -15.62 7.13
N GLY A 30 -13.48 -14.50 6.86
CA GLY A 30 -12.04 -14.35 7.04
C GLY A 30 -11.20 -15.18 6.06
N VAL A 31 -9.92 -15.35 6.40
CA VAL A 31 -8.94 -16.01 5.51
C VAL A 31 -9.32 -17.48 5.24
N GLY A 32 -9.90 -18.16 6.24
CA GLY A 32 -10.34 -19.54 6.10
C GLY A 32 -11.44 -19.72 5.07
N ALA A 33 -12.36 -18.76 4.94
CA ALA A 33 -13.39 -18.77 3.91
C ALA A 33 -12.79 -18.70 2.49
N LEU A 34 -11.78 -17.84 2.29
CA LEU A 34 -11.08 -17.72 1.01
C LEU A 34 -10.31 -19.00 0.64
N GLU A 35 -9.66 -19.65 1.62
CA GLU A 35 -9.02 -20.96 1.43
C GLU A 35 -10.05 -22.03 1.02
N LEU A 36 -11.22 -22.06 1.67
CA LEU A 36 -12.29 -23.01 1.39
C LEU A 36 -12.90 -22.81 -0.01
N VAL A 37 -13.11 -21.56 -0.43
CA VAL A 37 -13.56 -21.22 -1.80
C VAL A 37 -12.53 -21.65 -2.84
N ALA A 38 -11.23 -21.46 -2.58
CA ALA A 38 -10.18 -21.91 -3.48
C ALA A 38 -10.11 -23.45 -3.61
N MET A 39 -10.55 -24.20 -2.60
CA MET A 39 -10.72 -25.66 -2.67
C MET A 39 -11.99 -26.07 -3.43
N ASP A 40 -13.14 -25.46 -3.13
CA ASP A 40 -14.44 -25.72 -3.78
C ASP A 40 -14.36 -25.50 -5.30
N MET A 41 -13.75 -24.39 -5.73
CA MET A 41 -13.53 -24.05 -7.14
C MET A 41 -12.61 -25.03 -7.88
N LYS A 42 -11.66 -25.70 -7.18
CA LYS A 42 -10.83 -26.77 -7.76
C LYS A 42 -11.60 -28.08 -7.84
N ALA A 43 -12.35 -28.43 -6.81
CA ALA A 43 -13.15 -29.66 -6.75
C ALA A 43 -14.19 -29.71 -7.88
N ARG A 44 -14.80 -28.56 -8.22
CA ARG A 44 -15.72 -28.42 -9.38
C ARG A 44 -15.04 -28.34 -10.74
N GLY A 45 -13.71 -28.34 -10.82
CA GLY A 45 -12.96 -28.11 -12.06
C GLY A 45 -13.04 -26.68 -12.63
N MET A 46 -13.82 -25.78 -12.00
CA MET A 46 -14.01 -24.38 -12.45
C MET A 46 -12.72 -23.54 -12.37
N TYR A 47 -11.73 -23.98 -11.59
CA TYR A 47 -10.45 -23.30 -11.41
C TYR A 47 -9.24 -24.19 -11.69
N LEU A 48 -8.81 -24.22 -12.95
CA LEU A 48 -7.48 -24.70 -13.34
C LEU A 48 -6.44 -23.61 -13.07
N CYS A 49 -5.69 -23.74 -11.97
CA CYS A 49 -4.63 -22.80 -11.63
C CYS A 49 -3.47 -22.89 -12.64
N ARG A 50 -3.35 -21.92 -13.54
CA ARG A 50 -2.25 -21.82 -14.52
C ARG A 50 -0.95 -21.29 -13.91
N THR A 51 -0.96 -20.89 -12.64
CA THR A 51 0.20 -20.39 -11.90
C THR A 51 0.98 -21.57 -11.32
N LEU A 52 2.29 -21.62 -11.58
CA LEU A 52 3.18 -22.63 -10.99
C LEU A 52 3.18 -22.55 -9.46
N SER A 53 3.07 -23.71 -8.80
CA SER A 53 3.31 -23.81 -7.36
C SER A 53 4.77 -23.49 -7.05
N TYR A 54 5.01 -22.65 -6.04
CA TYR A 54 6.35 -22.28 -5.58
C TYR A 54 7.03 -23.39 -4.74
N SER A 55 6.74 -24.66 -5.04
CA SER A 55 7.29 -25.81 -4.33
C SER A 55 8.82 -25.89 -4.54
N GLY A 56 9.57 -26.00 -3.44
CA GLY A 56 11.04 -25.97 -3.44
C GLY A 56 11.66 -24.58 -3.70
N ALA A 57 10.86 -23.53 -3.89
CA ALA A 57 11.36 -22.16 -3.92
C ALA A 57 11.49 -21.63 -2.48
N GLU A 58 12.70 -21.23 -2.10
CA GLU A 58 12.97 -20.63 -0.80
C GLU A 58 12.70 -19.13 -0.86
N PHE A 59 12.18 -18.54 0.22
CA PHE A 59 12.01 -17.09 0.36
C PHE A 59 12.60 -16.66 1.71
N GLU A 60 13.42 -15.63 1.67
CA GLU A 60 14.13 -15.10 2.82
C GLU A 60 14.02 -13.58 2.83
N VAL A 61 13.72 -13.01 3.99
CA VAL A 61 13.71 -11.57 4.24
C VAL A 61 15.07 -11.20 4.80
N ILE A 62 15.79 -10.31 4.12
CA ILE A 62 17.08 -9.80 4.57
C ILE A 62 16.94 -8.34 4.96
N GLU A 63 17.30 -8.06 6.20
CA GLU A 63 17.47 -6.70 6.71
C GLU A 63 18.85 -6.18 6.34
N ALA A 64 18.88 -5.02 5.69
CA ALA A 64 20.06 -4.28 5.27
C ALA A 64 20.08 -2.96 6.07
N PRO A 65 20.66 -2.95 7.28
CA PRO A 65 20.67 -1.75 8.12
C PRO A 65 21.40 -0.61 7.41
N LEU A 66 20.96 0.63 7.65
CA LEU A 66 21.68 1.81 7.16
C LEU A 66 23.11 1.84 7.74
N GLU A 67 24.08 2.04 6.86
CA GLU A 67 25.48 2.30 7.22
C GLU A 67 25.60 3.79 7.67
N ASP A 68 26.47 4.12 8.62
CA ASP A 68 26.44 5.42 9.34
C ASP A 68 26.45 6.66 8.41
N GLU A 69 27.22 6.61 7.32
CA GLU A 69 27.26 7.65 6.29
C GLU A 69 25.90 7.86 5.60
N MET A 70 25.16 6.77 5.35
CA MET A 70 23.82 6.81 4.77
C MET A 70 22.77 7.28 5.77
N MET A 71 22.98 7.07 7.07
CA MET A 71 22.12 7.59 8.14
C MET A 71 22.24 9.12 8.25
N ASP A 72 23.47 9.65 8.26
CA ASP A 72 23.77 11.09 8.23
C ASP A 72 23.20 11.78 6.98
N MET A 73 23.37 11.16 5.80
CA MET A 73 22.75 11.64 4.55
C MET A 73 21.21 11.63 4.59
N TYR A 74 20.59 10.64 5.25
CA TYR A 74 19.13 10.56 5.35
C TYR A 74 18.58 11.64 6.29
N GLU A 75 19.24 11.89 7.42
CA GLU A 75 18.83 12.88 8.41
C GLU A 75 18.90 14.31 7.85
N LYS A 76 20.03 14.70 7.24
CA LYS A 76 20.19 16.00 6.58
C LYS A 76 19.20 16.21 5.43
N ALA A 77 18.87 15.14 4.70
CA ALA A 77 17.84 15.21 3.68
C ALA A 77 16.42 15.40 4.26
N ALA A 78 16.10 14.77 5.39
CA ALA A 78 14.84 14.98 6.10
C ALA A 78 14.70 16.42 6.61
N GLU A 79 15.75 16.97 7.22
CA GLU A 79 15.81 18.38 7.63
C GLU A 79 15.60 19.34 6.45
N PHE A 80 16.28 19.09 5.32
CA PHE A 80 16.12 19.92 4.11
C PHE A 80 14.69 19.86 3.54
N TRP A 81 14.05 18.69 3.49
CA TRP A 81 12.65 18.59 3.05
C TRP A 81 11.70 19.37 3.98
N VAL A 82 11.96 19.39 5.29
CA VAL A 82 11.21 20.21 6.26
C VAL A 82 11.40 21.70 6.00
N GLU A 83 12.63 22.17 5.81
CA GLU A 83 12.90 23.58 5.43
C GLU A 83 12.21 23.96 4.12
N LEU A 84 12.29 23.10 3.11
CA LEU A 84 11.67 23.31 1.80
C LEU A 84 10.15 23.43 1.93
N HIS A 85 9.50 22.59 2.75
CA HIS A 85 8.07 22.68 3.03
C HIS A 85 7.70 24.01 3.70
N ALA A 86 8.47 24.48 4.68
CA ALA A 86 8.24 25.77 5.34
C ALA A 86 8.39 26.95 4.37
N LYS A 87 9.44 26.95 3.54
CA LYS A 87 9.69 27.96 2.49
C LYS A 87 8.57 27.98 1.45
N LEU A 88 8.10 26.80 1.01
CA LEU A 88 6.97 26.68 0.08
C LEU A 88 5.65 27.19 0.69
N LEU A 89 5.33 26.85 1.94
CA LEU A 89 4.12 27.37 2.60
C LEU A 89 4.16 28.90 2.76
N SER A 90 5.33 29.46 3.10
CA SER A 90 5.52 30.91 3.16
C SER A 90 5.29 31.58 1.80
N ALA A 91 5.77 30.99 0.70
CA ALA A 91 5.57 31.50 -0.64
C ALA A 91 4.12 31.33 -1.16
N ILE A 92 3.43 30.24 -0.80
CA ILE A 92 2.02 29.99 -1.16
C ILE A 92 1.08 30.98 -0.44
N ASN A 93 1.40 31.38 0.79
CA ASN A 93 0.60 32.32 1.57
C ASN A 93 0.74 33.79 1.09
N ASN A 94 1.51 34.06 0.03
CA ASN A 94 1.60 35.37 -0.59
C ASN A 94 0.40 35.61 -1.53
N PRO A 95 -0.47 36.61 -1.27
CA PRO A 95 -1.77 36.75 -1.94
C PRO A 95 -1.71 37.03 -3.46
N LEU A 96 -0.53 37.33 -4.01
CA LEU A 96 -0.33 37.53 -5.45
C LEU A 96 -0.17 36.21 -6.24
N VAL A 97 0.00 35.07 -5.57
CA VAL A 97 0.23 33.76 -6.21
C VAL A 97 -1.11 33.07 -6.50
N LYS A 98 -1.60 33.18 -7.75
CA LYS A 98 -2.87 32.57 -8.22
C LYS A 98 -2.88 31.02 -8.28
N LEU A 99 -1.86 30.35 -7.73
CA LEU A 99 -1.67 28.91 -7.87
C LEU A 99 -2.57 28.12 -6.90
N LYS A 100 -3.21 27.06 -7.39
CA LYS A 100 -4.09 26.19 -6.56
C LYS A 100 -3.27 25.38 -5.54
N CYS A 101 -3.05 25.95 -4.36
CA CYS A 101 -2.29 25.39 -3.21
C CYS A 101 -2.39 23.86 -3.04
N ARG A 102 -3.61 23.30 -3.05
CA ARG A 102 -3.84 21.84 -2.91
C ARG A 102 -3.10 20.99 -3.95
N HIS A 103 -2.91 21.47 -5.18
CA HIS A 103 -2.21 20.76 -6.24
C HIS A 103 -0.69 20.78 -6.02
N LEU A 104 -0.10 21.93 -5.66
CA LEU A 104 1.32 22.03 -5.35
C LEU A 104 1.70 21.17 -4.13
N LEU A 105 0.87 21.16 -3.08
CA LEU A 105 1.08 20.25 -1.95
C LEU A 105 0.99 18.77 -2.35
N ALA A 106 0.08 18.39 -3.26
CA ALA A 106 0.02 17.03 -3.77
C ALA A 106 1.28 16.63 -4.56
N LEU A 107 1.82 17.53 -5.40
CA LEU A 107 3.07 17.34 -6.13
C LEU A 107 4.28 17.26 -5.19
N TYR A 108 4.34 18.12 -4.17
CA TYR A 108 5.35 18.10 -3.11
C TYR A 108 5.38 16.72 -2.43
N TRP A 109 4.25 16.26 -1.90
CA TRP A 109 4.17 14.98 -1.20
C TRP A 109 4.47 13.79 -2.13
N ALA A 110 4.06 13.84 -3.41
CA ALA A 110 4.42 12.82 -4.39
C ALA A 110 5.93 12.79 -4.69
N SER A 111 6.60 13.95 -4.71
CA SER A 111 8.03 14.08 -5.01
C SER A 111 8.89 13.64 -3.81
N HIS A 112 8.61 14.19 -2.63
CA HIS A 112 9.14 13.76 -1.33
C HIS A 112 9.07 12.23 -1.16
N GLN A 113 7.91 11.63 -1.43
CA GLN A 113 7.73 10.18 -1.26
C GLN A 113 8.49 9.33 -2.31
N ARG A 114 8.81 9.89 -3.50
CA ARG A 114 9.73 9.27 -4.47
C ARG A 114 11.19 9.40 -4.05
N PHE A 115 11.58 10.55 -3.50
CA PHE A 115 12.93 10.85 -3.01
C PHE A 115 13.37 9.82 -1.97
N PHE A 116 12.63 9.67 -0.87
CA PHE A 116 13.00 8.76 0.21
C PHE A 116 12.99 7.28 -0.20
N ARG A 117 12.13 6.90 -1.16
CA ARG A 117 12.24 5.57 -1.80
C ARG A 117 13.60 5.36 -2.48
N HIS A 118 14.10 6.35 -3.19
CA HIS A 118 15.39 6.25 -3.88
C HIS A 118 16.57 6.24 -2.89
N MET A 119 16.45 6.95 -1.75
CA MET A 119 17.38 6.81 -0.62
C MET A 119 17.40 5.36 -0.10
N CYS A 120 16.24 4.76 0.19
CA CYS A 120 16.15 3.36 0.64
C CYS A 120 16.70 2.36 -0.39
N MET A 121 16.44 2.57 -1.69
CA MET A 121 17.02 1.74 -2.75
C MET A 121 18.55 1.80 -2.78
N SER A 122 19.12 3.00 -2.58
CA SER A 122 20.57 3.22 -2.59
C SER A 122 21.24 2.62 -1.35
N ALA A 123 20.64 2.78 -0.16
CA ALA A 123 21.12 2.17 1.09
C ALA A 123 21.23 0.64 1.03
N LYS A 124 20.45 -0.03 0.17
CA LYS A 124 20.53 -1.49 -0.04
C LYS A 124 21.62 -1.93 -0.99
N VAL A 125 22.25 -1.03 -1.76
CA VAL A 125 23.25 -1.42 -2.79
C VAL A 125 24.43 -2.20 -2.18
N PRO A 126 25.07 -1.77 -1.07
CA PRO A 126 26.14 -2.54 -0.45
C PRO A 126 25.68 -3.95 -0.04
N ALA A 127 24.49 -4.09 0.54
CA ALA A 127 23.93 -5.38 0.92
C ALA A 127 23.64 -6.29 -0.29
N ALA A 128 23.05 -5.74 -1.36
CA ALA A 128 22.82 -6.49 -2.60
C ALA A 128 24.13 -6.96 -3.24
N VAL A 129 25.13 -6.08 -3.32
CA VAL A 129 26.47 -6.39 -3.85
C VAL A 129 27.17 -7.47 -3.01
N ARG A 130 27.09 -7.41 -1.67
CA ARG A 130 27.57 -8.47 -0.76
C ARG A 130 26.92 -9.82 -1.08
N LEU A 131 25.59 -9.85 -1.21
CA LEU A 131 24.82 -11.07 -1.51
C LEU A 131 25.10 -11.66 -2.90
N VAL A 132 25.30 -10.82 -3.93
CA VAL A 132 25.72 -11.28 -5.26
C VAL A 132 27.11 -11.90 -5.20
N LYS A 133 28.06 -11.24 -4.52
CA LYS A 133 29.43 -11.76 -4.36
C LYS A 133 29.44 -13.10 -3.60
N GLN A 134 28.61 -13.25 -2.57
CA GLN A 134 28.38 -14.54 -1.90
C GLN A 134 27.77 -15.59 -2.83
N ALA A 135 26.71 -15.25 -3.58
CA ALA A 135 26.06 -16.15 -4.52
C ALA A 135 27.04 -16.74 -5.55
N LEU A 136 27.94 -15.90 -6.08
CA LEU A 136 28.96 -16.31 -7.04
C LEU A 136 30.03 -17.23 -6.42
N MET A 137 30.37 -17.06 -5.13
CA MET A 137 31.25 -17.98 -4.40
C MET A 137 30.58 -19.33 -4.09
N GLU A 138 29.25 -19.36 -3.94
CA GLU A 138 28.45 -20.59 -3.74
C GLU A 138 28.11 -21.34 -5.04
N ASP A 139 28.77 -21.01 -6.16
CA ASP A 139 28.51 -21.48 -7.53
C ASP A 139 27.06 -21.27 -8.03
N LYS A 140 26.42 -20.18 -7.60
CA LYS A 140 25.06 -19.79 -8.02
C LYS A 140 25.09 -18.63 -9.01
N CYS A 141 23.98 -18.41 -9.70
CA CYS A 141 23.79 -17.25 -10.58
C CYS A 141 22.80 -16.27 -9.95
N ALA A 142 23.11 -14.97 -10.00
CA ALA A 142 22.29 -13.93 -9.39
C ALA A 142 21.41 -13.21 -10.41
N VAL A 143 20.18 -12.88 -10.01
CA VAL A 143 19.25 -12.01 -10.75
C VAL A 143 18.77 -10.91 -9.80
N ILE A 144 19.02 -9.65 -10.14
CA ILE A 144 18.62 -8.49 -9.32
C ILE A 144 17.38 -7.85 -9.96
N GLY A 145 16.33 -7.66 -9.17
CA GLY A 145 15.07 -7.04 -9.59
C GLY A 145 14.87 -5.60 -9.09
N LEU A 146 14.51 -4.72 -10.02
CA LEU A 146 14.27 -3.28 -9.84
C LEU A 146 12.92 -2.89 -10.51
N GLN A 147 12.24 -1.84 -10.05
CA GLN A 147 11.21 -1.17 -10.87
C GLN A 147 11.80 0.04 -11.60
N SER A 148 12.44 0.95 -10.87
CA SER A 148 12.98 2.21 -11.38
C SER A 148 14.43 2.08 -11.85
N THR A 149 14.71 2.49 -13.08
CA THR A 149 16.05 2.51 -13.70
C THR A 149 16.77 3.86 -13.56
N GLY A 150 16.06 4.91 -13.14
CA GLY A 150 16.53 6.30 -13.16
C GLY A 150 16.50 6.99 -14.53
N GLU A 151 16.40 6.23 -15.63
CA GLU A 151 16.65 6.65 -17.02
C GLU A 151 16.19 8.06 -17.40
N ALA A 152 14.93 8.43 -17.15
CA ALA A 152 14.41 9.73 -17.58
C ALA A 152 15.21 10.91 -16.98
N ARG A 153 15.71 10.77 -15.74
CA ARG A 153 16.60 11.75 -15.11
C ARG A 153 18.01 11.71 -15.70
N THR A 154 18.49 10.51 -16.05
CA THR A 154 19.79 10.34 -16.73
C THR A 154 19.79 11.00 -18.11
N GLU A 155 18.74 10.82 -18.91
CA GLU A 155 18.64 11.45 -20.24
C GLU A 155 18.47 12.98 -20.14
N GLU A 156 17.67 13.46 -19.20
CA GLU A 156 17.46 14.89 -18.97
C GLU A 156 18.74 15.60 -18.49
N ALA A 157 19.46 15.01 -17.53
CA ALA A 157 20.75 15.52 -17.06
C ALA A 157 21.85 15.45 -18.15
N VAL A 158 21.92 14.37 -18.95
CA VAL A 158 22.87 14.29 -20.08
C VAL A 158 22.56 15.32 -21.16
N ALA A 159 21.30 15.70 -21.35
CA ALA A 159 20.92 16.82 -22.24
C ALA A 159 21.26 18.20 -21.65
N LYS A 160 21.28 18.35 -20.32
CA LYS A 160 21.57 19.60 -19.59
C LYS A 160 23.07 19.86 -19.38
N TYR A 161 23.85 18.81 -19.10
CA TYR A 161 25.25 18.89 -18.69
C TYR A 161 26.25 18.29 -19.71
N GLY A 162 25.79 17.44 -20.64
CA GLY A 162 26.63 16.77 -21.64
C GLY A 162 26.83 15.27 -21.38
N SER A 163 27.67 14.65 -22.22
CA SER A 163 27.90 13.18 -22.21
C SER A 163 29.10 12.72 -21.39
N GLU A 164 29.94 13.65 -20.93
CA GLU A 164 31.08 13.41 -20.03
C GLU A 164 30.74 14.10 -18.69
N LEU A 165 30.83 13.37 -17.57
CA LEU A 165 30.45 13.82 -16.23
C LEU A 165 31.54 13.47 -15.21
N ASP A 166 31.65 14.23 -14.12
CA ASP A 166 32.69 14.00 -13.09
C ASP A 166 32.45 12.71 -12.27
N ASP A 167 31.19 12.36 -11.99
CA ASP A 167 30.80 11.09 -11.36
C ASP A 167 29.39 10.65 -11.81
N PHE A 168 28.88 9.53 -11.27
CA PHE A 168 27.50 9.09 -11.50
C PHE A 168 26.47 10.12 -11.02
N LEU A 169 25.34 10.20 -11.73
CA LEU A 169 24.26 11.12 -11.35
C LEU A 169 23.53 10.65 -10.09
N SER A 170 23.32 11.58 -9.16
CA SER A 170 22.53 11.36 -7.95
C SER A 170 21.03 11.42 -8.25
N GLY A 171 20.39 10.24 -8.32
CA GLY A 171 18.97 10.11 -8.62
C GLY A 171 18.00 10.89 -7.70
N PRO A 172 18.28 11.07 -6.38
CA PRO A 172 17.51 11.95 -5.51
C PRO A 172 17.77 13.45 -5.76
N ARG A 173 19.00 13.84 -6.11
CA ARG A 173 19.38 15.24 -6.39
C ARG A 173 18.64 15.78 -7.61
N GLU A 174 18.66 15.07 -8.73
CA GLU A 174 17.94 15.47 -9.95
C GLU A 174 16.43 15.61 -9.73
N LEU A 175 15.86 14.79 -8.83
CA LEU A 175 14.45 14.88 -8.47
C LEU A 175 14.14 16.14 -7.66
N LEU A 176 15.02 16.53 -6.73
CA LEU A 176 14.92 17.78 -5.98
C LEU A 176 15.10 19.01 -6.88
N LEU A 177 16.15 19.02 -7.72
CA LEU A 177 16.42 20.11 -8.65
C LEU A 177 15.23 20.35 -9.58
N LYS A 178 14.75 19.30 -10.28
CA LYS A 178 13.59 19.39 -11.17
C LYS A 178 12.34 19.89 -10.45
N PHE A 179 12.08 19.42 -9.22
CA PHE A 179 10.92 19.86 -8.45
C PHE A 179 10.96 21.37 -8.11
N VAL A 180 12.14 21.90 -7.74
CA VAL A 180 12.30 23.34 -7.45
C VAL A 180 12.36 24.17 -8.75
N GLU A 181 12.99 23.67 -9.81
CA GLU A 181 13.03 24.31 -11.12
C GLU A 181 11.62 24.47 -11.73
N GLU A 182 10.78 23.43 -11.70
CA GLU A 182 9.45 23.41 -12.33
C GLU A 182 8.32 23.96 -11.45
N TYR A 183 8.31 23.68 -10.14
CA TYR A 183 7.12 23.89 -9.29
C TYR A 183 7.29 24.90 -8.15
N TYR A 184 8.46 25.50 -7.96
CA TYR A 184 8.63 26.57 -6.97
C TYR A 184 7.80 27.81 -7.38
N PRO A 185 6.86 28.29 -6.54
CA PRO A 185 5.97 29.38 -6.89
C PRO A 185 6.72 30.71 -6.99
N LEU A 186 6.79 31.26 -8.20
CA LEU A 186 7.25 32.62 -8.46
C LEU A 186 6.02 33.53 -8.71
N PRO A 187 6.09 34.83 -8.34
CA PRO A 187 5.10 35.82 -8.76
C PRO A 187 5.00 35.93 -10.29
N GLU A 188 3.89 36.49 -10.78
CA GLU A 188 3.79 36.89 -12.19
C GLU A 188 4.90 37.91 -12.49
N LYS A 189 5.73 37.62 -13.50
CA LYS A 189 6.87 38.48 -13.85
C LYS A 189 6.33 39.82 -14.38
N PRO A 190 6.79 40.98 -13.88
CA PRO A 190 6.40 42.27 -14.43
C PRO A 190 6.80 42.39 -15.91
N GLU A 191 5.81 42.67 -16.76
CA GLU A 191 6.07 43.04 -18.15
C GLU A 191 6.56 44.49 -18.21
N LEU A 192 7.88 44.65 -18.26
CA LEU A 192 8.50 45.91 -18.61
C LEU A 192 8.19 46.21 -20.08
N LEU A 193 7.22 47.10 -20.32
CA LEU A 193 7.05 47.74 -21.63
C LEU A 193 8.39 48.39 -22.03
N PRO A 194 8.84 48.21 -23.29
CA PRO A 194 10.10 48.80 -23.73
C PRO A 194 10.01 50.33 -23.66
N VAL A 195 11.04 50.96 -23.09
CA VAL A 195 11.18 52.42 -23.07
C VAL A 195 11.41 52.90 -24.51
N GLU A 196 10.51 53.75 -25.03
CA GLU A 196 10.56 54.25 -26.40
C GLU A 196 11.67 55.31 -26.62
N ASP A 197 12.95 54.90 -26.65
CA ASP A 197 14.06 55.77 -27.09
C ASP A 197 14.24 55.79 -28.62
N ASP A 198 13.57 54.91 -29.37
CA ASP A 198 13.82 54.65 -30.80
C ASP A 198 12.86 55.38 -31.78
N VAL A 199 12.13 56.40 -31.32
CA VAL A 199 11.14 57.17 -32.13
C VAL A 199 11.81 58.13 -33.15
N LYS A 200 12.98 57.77 -33.70
CA LYS A 200 13.76 58.60 -34.65
C LYS A 200 14.14 57.94 -35.98
N GLU A 201 14.10 56.62 -36.11
CA GLU A 201 14.40 55.95 -37.40
C GLU A 201 13.19 55.88 -38.36
N LEU A 202 11.97 55.75 -37.84
CA LEU A 202 10.78 55.46 -38.67
C LEU A 202 10.27 56.61 -39.56
N GLN A 203 10.75 57.84 -39.40
CA GLN A 203 10.33 58.98 -40.23
C GLN A 203 11.13 59.17 -41.53
N ARG A 204 12.16 58.36 -41.83
CA ARG A 204 12.96 58.48 -43.08
C ARG A 204 12.53 57.59 -44.25
N LYS A 205 11.48 56.77 -44.12
CA LYS A 205 10.99 55.89 -45.22
C LYS A 205 9.59 56.21 -45.75
N ARG A 206 9.00 57.35 -45.38
CA ARG A 206 7.90 57.96 -46.14
C ARG A 206 8.49 58.96 -47.13
N HIS A 207 8.69 58.56 -48.39
CA HIS A 207 8.73 59.37 -49.63
C HIS A 207 9.50 58.68 -50.80
N SER A 208 9.17 57.44 -51.16
CA SER A 208 9.46 56.91 -52.52
C SER A 208 8.80 55.55 -52.78
N THR A 209 7.64 55.55 -53.46
CA THR A 209 7.40 54.90 -54.78
C THR A 209 5.91 54.92 -55.12
N GLY A 210 5.57 55.18 -56.39
CA GLY A 210 4.22 54.99 -56.93
C GLY A 210 3.93 53.53 -57.31
N PRO A 211 2.74 53.25 -57.89
CA PRO A 211 2.29 51.89 -58.15
C PRO A 211 2.83 51.29 -59.47
N ASP A 212 3.47 50.11 -59.39
CA ASP A 212 3.26 48.96 -60.30
C ASP A 212 4.30 47.84 -60.05
N ALA A 213 3.87 46.62 -59.70
CA ALA A 213 4.64 45.37 -59.88
C ALA A 213 3.85 44.08 -59.50
N SER A 214 2.99 43.61 -60.41
CA SER A 214 2.53 42.21 -60.60
C SER A 214 2.62 41.20 -59.43
N ALA A 215 1.46 40.89 -58.82
CA ALA A 215 1.28 39.63 -58.10
C ALA A 215 1.12 38.44 -59.08
N ARG A 216 1.86 37.34 -58.87
CA ARG A 216 1.67 36.06 -59.57
C ARG A 216 1.79 34.85 -58.61
N GLY A 217 0.69 34.50 -57.96
CA GLY A 217 0.54 33.18 -57.33
C GLY A 217 0.38 32.07 -58.38
N ARG A 218 0.88 30.85 -58.09
CA ARG A 218 0.57 29.65 -58.89
C ARG A 218 0.32 28.42 -58.02
N VAL A 219 -0.93 27.95 -58.09
CA VAL A 219 -1.53 26.74 -57.50
C VAL A 219 -1.81 25.77 -58.68
N ARG A 220 -1.79 24.43 -58.63
CA ARG A 220 -1.90 23.38 -57.58
C ARG A 220 -1.11 22.15 -58.05
N LYS A 221 -0.78 21.18 -57.16
CA LYS A 221 -1.10 19.74 -57.43
C LYS A 221 -0.98 18.82 -56.21
N VAL A 222 -1.76 17.73 -56.26
CA VAL A 222 -2.07 16.77 -55.17
C VAL A 222 -2.35 15.39 -55.77
N ALA A 223 -1.94 14.32 -55.09
CA ALA A 223 -2.48 12.94 -55.10
C ALA A 223 -1.64 12.10 -54.10
N LYS A 224 -2.12 11.11 -53.36
CA LYS A 224 -3.45 10.47 -53.11
C LYS A 224 -3.34 9.77 -51.71
N SER A 225 -4.36 9.22 -51.02
CA SER A 225 -5.75 8.84 -51.34
C SER A 225 -6.60 8.61 -50.06
N GLU A 226 -7.92 8.60 -50.22
CA GLU A 226 -8.99 8.22 -49.27
C GLU A 226 -9.66 6.89 -49.74
N PRO A 227 -10.81 6.43 -49.19
CA PRO A 227 -11.20 6.12 -47.80
C PRO A 227 -11.83 4.70 -47.66
N LEU A 228 -12.43 4.39 -46.49
CA LEU A 228 -13.65 3.58 -46.19
C LEU A 228 -13.54 2.96 -44.77
N SER A 229 -14.58 2.80 -43.96
CA SER A 229 -16.02 3.08 -44.11
C SER A 229 -16.65 3.53 -42.77
N ASP A 230 -17.87 4.06 -42.81
CA ASP A 230 -18.70 4.46 -41.67
C ASP A 230 -19.18 3.28 -40.80
N ILE A 231 -19.59 3.56 -39.55
CA ILE A 231 -20.83 3.07 -38.90
C ILE A 231 -21.03 3.76 -37.53
N GLU A 232 -22.29 4.10 -37.24
CA GLU A 232 -22.95 4.52 -36.00
C GLU A 232 -22.16 4.94 -34.73
N SER A 233 -22.51 6.13 -34.22
CA SER A 233 -22.43 6.47 -32.80
C SER A 233 -23.85 6.54 -32.24
N GLU A 234 -24.26 5.59 -31.40
CA GLU A 234 -25.51 5.64 -30.64
C GLU A 234 -25.27 5.86 -29.13
N GLU A 235 -26.32 6.29 -28.45
CA GLU A 235 -26.45 6.43 -26.98
C GLU A 235 -26.59 5.02 -26.34
N SER A 236 -26.66 4.77 -25.03
CA SER A 236 -26.86 5.58 -23.81
C SER A 236 -25.93 5.01 -22.67
N GLU A 237 -26.12 5.04 -21.33
CA GLU A 237 -27.15 5.50 -20.38
C GLU A 237 -26.54 5.57 -18.94
N ILE A 238 -27.37 5.84 -17.91
CA ILE A 238 -27.23 5.48 -16.47
C ILE A 238 -25.89 5.88 -15.78
N ALA A 239 -25.78 6.89 -14.90
CA ALA A 239 -26.53 7.21 -13.66
C ALA A 239 -26.27 6.20 -12.49
N SER A 240 -26.48 6.48 -11.20
CA SER A 240 -27.07 7.64 -10.48
C SER A 240 -26.42 7.84 -9.09
N ASP A 241 -27.12 8.52 -8.16
CA ASP A 241 -26.95 8.52 -6.67
C ASP A 241 -25.69 9.25 -6.11
N LEU A 242 -25.69 10.53 -5.70
CA LEU A 242 -26.75 11.51 -5.37
C LEU A 242 -27.44 11.32 -4.01
N GLU A 243 -27.13 12.21 -3.03
CA GLU A 243 -27.96 12.71 -1.91
C GLU A 243 -27.15 13.77 -1.12
N SER A 244 -27.70 14.78 -0.44
CA SER A 244 -29.08 15.34 -0.39
C SER A 244 -29.11 16.74 0.27
N ALA A 245 -30.31 17.35 0.32
CA ALA A 245 -30.73 18.60 0.99
C ALA A 245 -30.30 19.95 0.33
N GLU A 246 -31.11 21.03 0.33
CA GLU A 246 -32.54 21.19 0.69
C GLU A 246 -33.19 22.46 0.04
N SER A 247 -34.31 22.97 0.57
CA SER A 247 -35.30 23.92 0.00
C SER A 247 -35.30 25.33 0.68
N ASP A 248 -36.17 26.35 0.44
CA ASP A 248 -37.56 26.45 -0.06
C ASP A 248 -37.95 27.84 -0.67
N TYR A 249 -38.90 27.81 -1.63
CA TYR A 249 -39.97 28.79 -2.02
C TYR A 249 -39.73 30.23 -2.59
N GLU A 250 -40.77 30.68 -3.32
CA GLU A 250 -40.91 31.85 -4.24
C GLU A 250 -41.91 32.93 -3.69
N PRO A 251 -42.67 33.81 -4.43
CA PRO A 251 -42.79 34.15 -5.89
C PRO A 251 -43.01 35.66 -6.26
N GLU A 252 -43.48 35.89 -7.51
CA GLU A 252 -44.13 37.10 -8.10
C GLU A 252 -43.21 38.23 -8.67
N GLY A 253 -43.54 38.93 -9.78
CA GLY A 253 -44.62 38.75 -10.78
C GLY A 253 -44.84 39.98 -11.70
N GLU A 254 -45.28 39.76 -12.96
CA GLU A 254 -45.86 40.75 -13.93
C GLU A 254 -45.00 41.96 -14.42
N ALA A 255 -45.31 42.71 -15.50
CA ALA A 255 -45.90 42.40 -16.83
C ALA A 255 -45.80 43.61 -17.82
N ALA A 256 -45.82 43.33 -19.15
CA ALA A 256 -46.08 44.26 -20.28
C ALA A 256 -45.11 45.45 -20.49
N SER A 257 -45.16 46.28 -21.56
CA SER A 257 -46.04 46.36 -22.75
C SER A 257 -45.26 46.87 -24.00
N ALA A 258 -45.91 46.95 -25.17
CA ALA A 258 -45.30 47.33 -26.46
C ALA A 258 -45.70 48.74 -26.96
N ILE A 259 -45.07 49.23 -28.04
CA ILE A 259 -45.63 50.07 -29.12
C ILE A 259 -44.62 50.19 -30.30
N GLU A 260 -45.10 50.42 -31.52
CA GLU A 260 -44.33 50.47 -32.78
C GLU A 260 -44.21 51.90 -33.36
N SER A 261 -43.54 52.02 -34.51
CA SER A 261 -43.47 53.17 -35.45
C SER A 261 -42.58 54.37 -35.04
N SER A 262 -42.09 55.22 -35.95
CA SER A 262 -41.71 55.11 -37.37
C SER A 262 -41.23 56.49 -37.81
N ASP A 263 -39.97 56.64 -38.23
CA ASP A 263 -39.62 57.19 -39.55
C ASP A 263 -38.08 57.32 -39.68
N SER A 264 -37.64 57.69 -40.89
CA SER A 264 -36.24 57.67 -41.31
C SER A 264 -35.40 58.83 -40.77
N ASP A 265 -34.15 58.52 -40.42
CA ASP A 265 -32.99 59.24 -40.96
C ASP A 265 -31.92 58.22 -41.39
N TYR A 266 -30.94 58.65 -42.20
CA TYR A 266 -29.80 57.82 -42.59
C TYR A 266 -28.62 58.13 -41.66
N ASP A 267 -28.35 57.27 -40.68
CA ASP A 267 -27.19 57.43 -39.82
C ASP A 267 -25.88 57.27 -40.60
N GLU A 268 -25.01 58.27 -40.53
CA GLU A 268 -23.64 58.19 -41.02
C GLU A 268 -22.85 57.26 -40.09
N LEU A 269 -22.70 55.99 -40.50
CA LEU A 269 -21.85 55.02 -39.81
C LEU A 269 -20.41 55.56 -39.68
N GLN A 270 -19.92 55.65 -38.44
CA GLN A 270 -18.60 56.16 -38.11
C GLN A 270 -17.65 55.01 -37.75
N MET A 271 -16.36 55.16 -38.05
CA MET A 271 -15.38 54.09 -37.84
C MET A 271 -14.62 54.22 -36.51
N CYS A 272 -14.72 53.19 -35.67
CA CYS A 272 -14.02 53.09 -34.40
C CYS A 272 -12.49 53.16 -34.57
N GLN A 273 -11.85 54.13 -33.91
CA GLN A 273 -10.41 54.41 -34.04
C GLN A 273 -9.47 53.35 -33.42
N ILE A 274 -10.00 52.29 -32.80
CA ILE A 274 -9.20 51.20 -32.17
C ILE A 274 -9.25 49.91 -32.99
N CYS A 275 -10.44 49.46 -33.39
CA CYS A 275 -10.63 48.20 -34.13
C CYS A 275 -11.02 48.37 -35.62
N SER A 276 -11.21 49.61 -36.08
CA SER A 276 -11.52 49.95 -37.48
C SER A 276 -12.78 49.27 -38.05
N THR A 277 -13.79 49.09 -37.20
CA THR A 277 -15.15 48.70 -37.58
C THR A 277 -16.06 49.92 -37.67
N GLU A 278 -17.05 49.87 -38.54
CA GLU A 278 -18.09 50.88 -38.73
C GLU A 278 -19.28 50.59 -37.81
N GLU A 279 -19.78 51.60 -37.09
CA GLU A 279 -20.91 51.51 -36.15
C GLU A 279 -21.69 52.84 -36.13
N GLU A 280 -22.94 52.82 -35.67
CA GLU A 280 -23.79 54.01 -35.52
C GLU A 280 -23.18 54.98 -34.49
N MET A 281 -23.25 56.29 -34.74
CA MET A 281 -22.55 57.30 -33.94
C MET A 281 -22.95 57.29 -32.46
N GLU A 282 -24.19 56.91 -32.13
CA GLU A 282 -24.68 56.85 -30.74
C GLU A 282 -23.99 55.78 -29.88
N ASN A 283 -23.42 54.73 -30.51
CA ASN A 283 -22.71 53.65 -29.82
C ASN A 283 -21.21 53.95 -29.59
N LEU A 284 -20.70 55.06 -30.14
CA LEU A 284 -19.29 55.46 -30.12
C LEU A 284 -19.02 56.61 -29.13
N LEU A 285 -18.15 56.37 -28.15
CA LEU A 285 -17.70 57.40 -27.22
C LEU A 285 -16.76 58.40 -27.91
N GLN A 286 -17.13 59.67 -27.95
CA GLN A 286 -16.28 60.75 -28.46
C GLN A 286 -15.40 61.35 -27.36
N CYS A 287 -14.09 61.42 -27.59
CA CYS A 287 -13.15 62.07 -26.67
C CYS A 287 -13.26 63.60 -26.75
N SER A 288 -13.75 64.23 -25.68
CA SER A 288 -13.88 65.70 -25.55
C SER A 288 -12.61 66.50 -25.89
N SER A 289 -11.43 65.95 -25.64
CA SER A 289 -10.14 66.63 -25.84
C SER A 289 -9.48 66.40 -27.22
N CYS A 290 -9.97 65.47 -28.05
CA CYS A 290 -9.35 65.16 -29.36
C CYS A 290 -10.28 64.59 -30.44
N GLY A 291 -11.60 64.54 -30.22
CA GLY A 291 -12.61 64.16 -31.21
C GLY A 291 -12.66 62.68 -31.63
N LYS A 292 -11.73 61.84 -31.17
CA LYS A 292 -11.69 60.41 -31.51
C LYS A 292 -12.94 59.67 -31.01
N LEU A 293 -13.51 58.85 -31.89
CA LEU A 293 -14.64 57.94 -31.65
C LEU A 293 -14.13 56.50 -31.39
N VAL A 294 -14.58 55.86 -30.31
CA VAL A 294 -14.24 54.47 -29.96
C VAL A 294 -15.41 53.75 -29.27
N HIS A 295 -15.53 52.42 -29.44
CA HIS A 295 -16.51 51.65 -28.65
C HIS A 295 -16.12 51.65 -27.16
N GLN A 296 -17.11 51.67 -26.27
CA GLN A 296 -16.89 51.51 -24.83
C GLN A 296 -16.17 50.19 -24.49
N ALA A 297 -16.49 49.10 -25.20
CA ALA A 297 -15.89 47.78 -25.01
C ALA A 297 -14.44 47.65 -25.54
N CYS A 298 -13.95 48.60 -26.33
CA CYS A 298 -12.57 48.63 -26.82
C CYS A 298 -11.58 49.29 -25.83
N LEU A 299 -12.07 49.77 -24.68
CA LEU A 299 -11.24 50.26 -23.58
C LEU A 299 -10.79 49.08 -22.71
N LEU A 300 -9.48 48.81 -22.70
CA LEU A 300 -8.91 47.73 -21.89
C LEU A 300 -9.11 47.98 -20.37
N MET A 301 -9.37 46.87 -19.67
CA MET A 301 -9.72 46.75 -18.25
C MET A 301 -8.82 47.55 -17.29
N PRO A 302 -9.31 47.98 -16.11
CA PRO A 302 -10.56 47.58 -15.44
C PRO A 302 -11.82 48.32 -15.91
N PRO A 303 -13.02 47.76 -15.68
CA PRO A 303 -14.27 48.37 -16.12
C PRO A 303 -14.70 49.45 -15.11
N VAL A 304 -14.54 50.72 -15.50
CA VAL A 304 -15.07 51.85 -14.73
C VAL A 304 -16.59 51.90 -14.94
N GLY A 305 -17.35 51.78 -13.84
CA GLY A 305 -18.81 51.80 -13.88
C GLY A 305 -19.38 53.15 -14.34
N HIS A 306 -20.45 53.10 -15.15
CA HIS A 306 -21.29 54.22 -15.59
C HIS A 306 -20.59 55.58 -15.72
N LEU A 307 -19.85 55.77 -16.81
CA LEU A 307 -19.44 57.10 -17.27
C LEU A 307 -20.69 57.93 -17.63
N VAL A 308 -20.81 59.11 -17.04
CA VAL A 308 -21.84 60.10 -17.44
C VAL A 308 -21.39 60.75 -18.76
N PRO A 309 -22.26 60.92 -19.78
CA PRO A 309 -21.79 61.15 -21.17
C PRO A 309 -21.00 62.44 -21.43
N GLU A 310 -21.16 63.49 -20.62
CA GLU A 310 -20.83 64.86 -21.08
C GLU A 310 -19.34 65.23 -21.08
N VAL A 311 -18.45 64.50 -20.39
CA VAL A 311 -16.99 64.74 -20.44
C VAL A 311 -16.17 63.44 -20.32
N TRP A 312 -16.12 62.63 -21.38
CA TRP A 312 -15.12 61.55 -21.49
C TRP A 312 -13.85 62.02 -22.23
N SER A 313 -12.69 61.52 -21.83
CA SER A 313 -11.40 61.74 -22.51
C SER A 313 -10.59 60.44 -22.60
N CYS A 314 -9.93 60.23 -23.74
CA CYS A 314 -9.17 59.00 -24.00
C CYS A 314 -7.83 58.96 -23.25
N HIS A 315 -7.21 57.78 -23.14
CA HIS A 315 -5.97 57.58 -22.35
C HIS A 315 -4.85 58.58 -22.71
N MET A 316 -4.59 58.81 -24.00
CA MET A 316 -3.59 59.78 -24.50
C MET A 316 -3.84 61.25 -24.10
N CYS A 317 -5.06 61.56 -23.63
CA CYS A 317 -5.46 62.86 -23.13
C CYS A 317 -5.46 62.89 -21.60
N MET A 318 -5.98 61.84 -20.94
CA MET A 318 -5.87 61.62 -19.48
C MET A 318 -4.42 61.69 -18.98
N GLU A 319 -3.48 61.09 -19.74
CA GLU A 319 -2.04 61.06 -19.45
C GLU A 319 -1.39 62.46 -19.33
N LYS A 320 -2.05 63.53 -19.79
CA LYS A 320 -1.50 64.89 -19.77
C LYS A 320 -1.82 65.69 -18.51
N GLU A 321 -2.73 65.23 -17.65
CA GLU A 321 -3.26 66.06 -16.55
C GLU A 321 -2.79 65.68 -15.14
N LYS A 322 -2.22 64.48 -14.90
CA LYS A 322 -1.79 64.05 -13.54
C LYS A 322 -0.44 63.34 -13.49
N PRO A 323 0.63 63.96 -12.95
CA PRO A 323 1.96 63.37 -12.87
C PRO A 323 2.17 62.39 -11.70
N ASP A 324 1.23 62.28 -10.76
CA ASP A 324 1.40 61.45 -9.56
C ASP A 324 0.97 59.98 -9.77
N ASP A 325 -0.02 59.70 -10.62
CA ASP A 325 -0.41 58.33 -10.97
C ASP A 325 0.73 57.57 -11.69
N LEU A 326 1.54 58.29 -12.47
CA LEU A 326 2.72 57.74 -13.16
C LEU A 326 3.80 57.28 -12.16
N LYS A 327 4.02 58.05 -11.08
CA LYS A 327 4.93 57.66 -9.98
C LYS A 327 4.35 56.51 -9.17
N ALA A 328 3.05 56.52 -8.87
CA ALA A 328 2.40 55.43 -8.15
C ALA A 328 2.49 54.11 -8.93
N ARG A 329 2.32 54.15 -10.26
CA ARG A 329 2.47 52.97 -11.13
C ARG A 329 3.93 52.51 -11.27
N GLN A 330 4.89 53.42 -11.35
CA GLN A 330 6.32 53.07 -11.32
C GLN A 330 6.74 52.46 -9.98
N ALA A 331 6.28 53.03 -8.86
CA ALA A 331 6.50 52.48 -7.53
C ALA A 331 5.93 51.07 -7.41
N TYR A 332 4.67 50.86 -7.80
CA TYR A 332 4.02 49.54 -7.81
C TYR A 332 4.78 48.51 -8.67
N LEU A 333 5.19 48.88 -9.89
CA LEU A 333 5.97 47.98 -10.75
C LEU A 333 7.34 47.64 -10.15
N THR A 334 7.98 48.59 -9.47
CA THR A 334 9.23 48.36 -8.73
C THR A 334 8.98 47.42 -7.54
N GLU A 335 7.91 47.64 -6.77
CA GLU A 335 7.46 46.78 -5.66
C GLU A 335 7.12 45.34 -6.10
N MET A 336 6.67 45.15 -7.33
CA MET A 336 6.44 43.82 -7.90
C MET A 336 7.74 43.19 -8.39
N GLN A 337 8.64 43.97 -9.00
CA GLN A 337 9.94 43.50 -9.49
C GLN A 337 10.85 43.09 -8.32
N GLU A 338 10.99 43.91 -7.28
CA GLU A 338 11.76 43.57 -6.07
C GLU A 338 11.25 42.28 -5.40
N ARG A 339 9.93 42.04 -5.40
CA ARG A 339 9.35 40.78 -4.89
C ARG A 339 9.60 39.59 -5.81
N TYR A 340 9.56 39.78 -7.13
CA TYR A 340 9.92 38.74 -8.09
C TYR A 340 11.39 38.33 -7.93
N ASP A 341 12.29 39.32 -7.83
CA ASP A 341 13.73 39.09 -7.66
C ASP A 341 14.05 38.48 -6.29
N THR A 342 13.36 38.90 -5.22
CA THR A 342 13.46 38.25 -3.90
C THR A 342 13.00 36.78 -3.95
N ALA A 343 11.91 36.48 -4.66
CA ALA A 343 11.44 35.10 -4.82
C ALA A 343 12.40 34.25 -5.67
N LEU A 344 13.02 34.85 -6.68
CA LEU A 344 14.04 34.22 -7.52
C LEU A 344 15.34 33.98 -6.75
N GLU A 345 15.78 34.93 -5.92
CA GLU A 345 16.95 34.77 -5.04
C GLU A 345 16.73 33.63 -4.02
N CYS A 346 15.54 33.55 -3.41
CA CYS A 346 15.14 32.43 -2.56
C CYS A 346 15.17 31.08 -3.32
N LYS A 347 14.68 31.04 -4.57
CA LYS A 347 14.75 29.85 -5.43
C LYS A 347 16.19 29.43 -5.71
N THR A 348 17.07 30.39 -6.01
CA THR A 348 18.50 30.16 -6.26
C THR A 348 19.22 29.62 -5.02
N LYS A 349 19.00 30.21 -3.84
CA LYS A 349 19.55 29.73 -2.55
C LYS A 349 19.12 28.29 -2.21
N ILE A 350 17.89 27.90 -2.60
CA ILE A 350 17.42 26.51 -2.45
C ILE A 350 18.16 25.57 -3.41
N ILE A 351 18.41 25.99 -4.66
CA ILE A 351 19.16 25.20 -5.66
C ILE A 351 20.63 25.03 -5.22
N GLU A 352 21.27 26.09 -4.72
CA GLU A 352 22.63 26.04 -4.15
C GLU A 352 22.72 25.04 -2.98
N ALA A 353 21.72 25.01 -2.09
CA ALA A 353 21.62 24.04 -1.01
C ALA A 353 21.43 22.59 -1.51
N ILE A 354 20.73 22.37 -2.63
CA ILE A 354 20.60 21.04 -3.25
C ILE A 354 21.93 20.57 -3.85
N HIS A 355 22.78 21.49 -4.34
CA HIS A 355 24.12 21.17 -4.81
C HIS A 355 25.13 20.88 -3.68
N SER A 356 24.96 21.47 -2.49
CA SER A 356 25.82 21.19 -1.32
C SER A 356 25.40 19.96 -0.50
N LEU A 357 24.14 19.52 -0.59
CA LEU A 357 23.68 18.25 0.00
C LEU A 357 24.41 17.04 -0.60
N ASN A 358 25.10 16.27 0.24
CA ASN A 358 25.60 14.95 -0.13
C ASN A 358 24.43 13.97 -0.30
N LEU A 359 24.33 13.33 -1.46
CA LEU A 359 23.21 12.47 -1.85
C LEU A 359 23.72 11.28 -2.69
N PRO A 360 23.16 10.07 -2.52
CA PRO A 360 23.70 8.86 -3.14
C PRO A 360 23.53 8.84 -4.67
N ASN A 361 24.41 8.08 -5.32
CA ASN A 361 24.44 7.84 -6.76
C ASN A 361 23.28 6.92 -7.23
N ASN A 362 22.97 6.93 -8.53
CA ASN A 362 21.92 6.07 -9.11
C ASN A 362 22.22 4.57 -8.85
N PRO A 363 21.38 3.84 -8.10
CA PRO A 363 21.71 2.49 -7.62
C PRO A 363 21.84 1.45 -8.74
N LEU A 364 21.26 1.67 -9.92
CA LEU A 364 21.47 0.80 -11.07
C LEU A 364 22.91 0.84 -11.58
N ASP A 365 23.50 2.03 -11.70
CA ASP A 365 24.86 2.19 -12.24
C ASP A 365 25.91 1.84 -11.19
N ASP A 366 25.68 2.17 -9.91
CA ASP A 366 26.54 1.78 -8.78
C ASP A 366 26.60 0.25 -8.60
N ILE A 367 25.46 -0.46 -8.69
CA ILE A 367 25.44 -1.93 -8.69
C ILE A 367 26.27 -2.50 -9.85
N ILE A 368 26.23 -1.89 -11.04
CA ILE A 368 27.00 -2.37 -12.20
C ILE A 368 28.50 -2.13 -12.00
N ASP A 369 28.91 -0.96 -11.51
CA ASP A 369 30.30 -0.62 -11.23
C ASP A 369 30.90 -1.56 -10.15
N GLN A 370 30.22 -1.68 -9.00
CA GLN A 370 30.67 -2.52 -7.88
C GLN A 370 30.70 -4.03 -8.16
N LEU A 371 29.98 -4.50 -9.20
CA LEU A 371 30.03 -5.89 -9.67
C LEU A 371 31.05 -6.11 -10.81
N GLY A 372 31.80 -5.08 -11.18
CA GLY A 372 32.90 -5.14 -12.14
C GLY A 372 32.50 -4.86 -13.58
N GLY A 373 31.53 -3.96 -13.77
CA GLY A 373 31.23 -3.32 -15.04
C GLY A 373 30.22 -4.05 -15.94
N PRO A 374 29.80 -3.39 -17.04
CA PRO A 374 28.79 -3.92 -17.97
C PRO A 374 29.23 -5.23 -18.66
N ASP A 375 30.51 -5.54 -18.71
CA ASP A 375 31.01 -6.80 -19.30
C ASP A 375 30.66 -8.04 -18.47
N LYS A 376 30.45 -7.89 -17.15
CA LYS A 376 30.13 -9.00 -16.22
C LYS A 376 28.63 -9.11 -15.88
N VAL A 377 27.91 -7.99 -15.99
CA VAL A 377 26.51 -7.87 -15.60
C VAL A 377 25.61 -7.83 -16.84
N ALA A 378 24.62 -8.71 -16.90
CA ALA A 378 23.66 -8.76 -18.01
C ALA A 378 22.50 -7.79 -17.77
N GLU A 379 22.47 -6.67 -18.48
CA GLU A 379 21.56 -5.57 -18.19
C GLU A 379 20.28 -5.65 -19.05
N ILE A 380 19.18 -6.09 -18.43
CA ILE A 380 17.90 -6.37 -19.10
C ILE A 380 16.83 -5.38 -18.57
N THR A 381 17.14 -4.08 -18.71
CA THR A 381 16.25 -2.99 -18.34
C THR A 381 15.64 -2.31 -19.57
N GLY A 382 14.75 -1.34 -19.39
CA GLY A 382 14.15 -0.59 -20.49
C GLY A 382 15.09 0.42 -21.16
N ARG A 383 16.28 0.69 -20.59
CA ARG A 383 16.97 1.95 -20.86
C ARG A 383 17.67 2.05 -22.21
N LYS A 384 17.82 3.27 -22.72
CA LYS A 384 18.50 3.57 -24.00
C LYS A 384 20.02 3.66 -23.87
N GLY A 385 20.51 4.22 -22.76
CA GLY A 385 21.94 4.34 -22.46
C GLY A 385 22.27 4.08 -20.99
N MET A 386 23.57 3.94 -20.73
CA MET A 386 24.17 3.65 -19.43
C MET A 386 25.28 4.66 -19.14
N LEU A 387 25.52 4.94 -17.85
CA LEU A 387 26.70 5.65 -17.41
C LEU A 387 27.81 4.64 -17.12
N VAL A 388 29.02 4.87 -17.61
CA VAL A 388 30.17 3.96 -17.43
C VAL A 388 31.38 4.75 -16.96
N ARG A 389 31.91 4.42 -15.79
CA ARG A 389 33.14 5.00 -15.25
C ARG A 389 34.32 4.71 -16.19
N ASP A 390 35.17 5.71 -16.42
CA ASP A 390 36.29 5.53 -17.34
C ASP A 390 37.39 4.62 -16.72
N PRO A 391 38.04 3.72 -17.49
CA PRO A 391 39.15 2.89 -16.98
C PRO A 391 40.35 3.69 -16.40
N SER A 392 40.48 4.97 -16.74
CA SER A 392 41.47 5.88 -16.14
C SER A 392 41.09 6.40 -14.74
N GLY A 393 39.88 6.10 -14.26
CA GLY A 393 39.34 6.58 -12.98
C GLY A 393 38.90 8.05 -12.98
N LYS A 394 39.03 8.76 -14.11
CA LYS A 394 38.58 10.15 -14.26
C LYS A 394 37.23 10.20 -14.99
N GLY A 395 36.19 10.55 -14.25
CA GLY A 395 34.87 10.78 -14.81
C GLY A 395 34.09 9.52 -15.19
N VAL A 396 32.88 9.79 -15.68
CA VAL A 396 31.84 8.83 -16.05
C VAL A 396 31.26 9.28 -17.39
N ASN A 397 31.26 8.38 -18.36
CA ASN A 397 30.88 8.67 -19.74
C ASN A 397 29.56 7.99 -20.10
N TYR A 398 28.64 8.76 -20.69
CA TYR A 398 27.36 8.24 -21.19
C TYR A 398 27.58 7.42 -22.47
N ARG A 399 27.12 6.17 -22.46
CA ARG A 399 27.23 5.24 -23.59
C ARG A 399 25.85 4.66 -23.92
N ALA A 400 25.46 4.69 -25.18
CA ALA A 400 24.28 3.94 -25.63
C ALA A 400 24.48 2.44 -25.35
N ARG A 401 23.45 1.73 -24.88
CA ARG A 401 23.57 0.28 -24.58
C ARG A 401 23.73 -0.60 -25.82
N ASN A 402 23.63 -0.03 -27.02
CA ASN A 402 23.64 -0.78 -28.26
C ASN A 402 25.08 -1.06 -28.74
N THR A 403 25.50 -2.32 -28.68
CA THR A 403 26.71 -2.78 -29.38
C THR A 403 26.55 -2.62 -30.89
N LYS A 404 27.64 -2.45 -31.63
CA LYS A 404 27.61 -2.10 -33.08
C LYS A 404 26.91 -3.17 -33.93
N ASP A 405 26.88 -4.40 -33.47
CA ASP A 405 26.44 -5.60 -34.20
C ASP A 405 25.02 -6.07 -33.81
N VAL A 406 24.32 -5.32 -32.95
CA VAL A 406 22.97 -5.66 -32.44
C VAL A 406 22.02 -4.48 -32.68
N THR A 407 20.72 -4.74 -32.82
CA THR A 407 19.69 -3.67 -32.90
C THR A 407 19.16 -3.32 -31.50
N LYS A 408 18.73 -2.08 -31.33
CA LYS A 408 18.26 -1.51 -30.05
C LYS A 408 17.18 -2.35 -29.36
N GLU A 409 16.32 -2.98 -30.15
CA GLU A 409 15.24 -3.87 -29.70
C GLU A 409 15.74 -5.25 -29.24
N MET A 410 16.85 -5.72 -29.81
CA MET A 410 17.44 -7.03 -29.52
C MET A 410 18.46 -7.03 -28.38
N VAL A 411 18.91 -5.86 -27.90
CA VAL A 411 19.90 -5.74 -26.79
C VAL A 411 19.49 -6.57 -25.56
N ASN A 412 18.24 -6.46 -25.10
CA ASN A 412 17.74 -7.22 -23.94
C ASN A 412 17.71 -8.74 -24.18
N MET A 413 17.54 -9.17 -25.44
CA MET A 413 17.56 -10.58 -25.83
C MET A 413 18.99 -11.11 -26.00
N HIS A 414 19.94 -10.26 -26.43
CA HIS A 414 21.37 -10.59 -26.45
C HIS A 414 21.93 -10.72 -25.03
N GLU A 415 21.64 -9.76 -24.14
CA GLU A 415 22.06 -9.84 -22.73
C GLU A 415 21.47 -11.07 -22.00
N LYS A 416 20.21 -11.39 -22.28
CA LYS A 416 19.59 -12.66 -21.86
C LYS A 416 20.38 -13.89 -22.37
N GLN A 417 20.81 -13.91 -23.64
CA GLN A 417 21.62 -15.00 -24.18
C GLN A 417 22.97 -15.10 -23.45
N LEU A 418 23.68 -13.98 -23.25
CA LEU A 418 24.95 -13.98 -22.51
C LEU A 418 24.82 -14.55 -21.09
N PHE A 419 23.71 -14.28 -20.40
CA PHE A 419 23.40 -14.88 -19.10
C PHE A 419 23.08 -16.39 -19.19
N MET A 420 22.25 -16.80 -20.15
CA MET A 420 21.84 -18.21 -20.31
C MET A 420 22.96 -19.12 -20.88
N ASP A 421 23.95 -18.53 -21.55
CA ASP A 421 25.19 -19.16 -22.00
C ASP A 421 26.27 -19.25 -20.90
N ALA A 422 26.01 -18.71 -19.70
CA ALA A 422 26.95 -18.55 -18.59
C ALA A 422 28.16 -17.64 -18.85
N LYS A 423 28.14 -16.82 -19.92
CA LYS A 423 29.16 -15.79 -20.20
C LYS A 423 29.10 -14.65 -19.19
N LYS A 424 27.88 -14.29 -18.76
CA LYS A 424 27.60 -13.38 -17.63
C LYS A 424 26.87 -14.18 -16.53
N LEU A 425 27.28 -14.03 -15.27
CA LEU A 425 26.73 -14.80 -14.14
C LEU A 425 25.74 -14.00 -13.26
N VAL A 426 25.64 -12.70 -13.52
CA VAL A 426 24.68 -11.79 -12.89
C VAL A 426 23.79 -11.19 -13.97
N ALA A 427 22.48 -11.08 -13.73
CA ALA A 427 21.57 -10.29 -14.54
C ALA A 427 20.85 -9.24 -13.70
N ILE A 428 20.55 -8.09 -14.27
CA ILE A 428 19.66 -7.07 -13.69
C ILE A 428 18.42 -6.96 -14.57
N ILE A 429 17.24 -7.06 -13.98
CA ILE A 429 15.95 -6.93 -14.66
C ILE A 429 15.19 -5.70 -14.14
N SER A 430 14.55 -4.96 -15.05
CA SER A 430 13.48 -4.02 -14.68
C SER A 430 12.12 -4.48 -15.18
N GLU A 431 11.03 -3.97 -14.58
CA GLU A 431 9.66 -4.31 -14.99
C GLU A 431 9.43 -4.06 -16.48
N ALA A 432 9.87 -2.91 -16.99
CA ALA A 432 9.77 -2.54 -18.41
C ALA A 432 10.70 -3.38 -19.33
N GLY A 433 11.93 -3.64 -18.91
CA GLY A 433 12.93 -4.32 -19.75
C GLY A 433 12.74 -5.84 -19.85
N SER A 434 12.13 -6.46 -18.84
CA SER A 434 12.03 -7.92 -18.71
C SER A 434 10.75 -8.52 -19.29
N ALA A 435 9.93 -7.74 -20.01
CA ALA A 435 8.73 -8.23 -20.71
C ALA A 435 9.08 -9.42 -21.63
N GLY A 436 8.38 -10.55 -21.47
CA GLY A 436 8.65 -11.79 -22.22
C GLY A 436 9.95 -12.54 -21.85
N VAL A 437 10.84 -11.96 -21.05
CA VAL A 437 12.14 -12.55 -20.69
C VAL A 437 11.97 -13.75 -19.74
N SER A 438 12.93 -14.68 -19.80
CA SER A 438 12.99 -15.92 -19.00
C SER A 438 14.45 -16.20 -18.66
N LEU A 439 14.73 -16.31 -17.35
CA LEU A 439 16.06 -16.44 -16.74
C LEU A 439 16.14 -17.62 -15.77
N GLN A 440 15.14 -18.52 -15.74
CA GLN A 440 15.19 -19.77 -14.97
C GLN A 440 16.42 -20.61 -15.34
N ALA A 441 16.77 -21.57 -14.48
CA ALA A 441 17.73 -22.62 -14.82
C ALA A 441 17.08 -23.66 -15.77
N ASP A 442 16.77 -23.27 -17.01
CA ASP A 442 16.13 -24.16 -18.00
C ASP A 442 17.04 -25.37 -18.31
N ARG A 443 16.50 -26.59 -18.24
CA ARG A 443 17.23 -27.85 -18.50
C ARG A 443 17.82 -27.95 -19.91
N ARG A 444 17.41 -27.06 -20.83
CA ARG A 444 17.93 -26.96 -22.21
C ARG A 444 19.04 -25.92 -22.39
N ALA A 445 19.32 -25.11 -21.37
CA ALA A 445 20.35 -24.08 -21.41
C ALA A 445 21.69 -24.60 -20.87
N ILE A 446 22.78 -23.90 -21.18
CA ILE A 446 24.12 -24.18 -20.64
C ILE A 446 24.17 -23.76 -19.16
N ASN A 447 23.67 -22.57 -18.82
CA ASN A 447 23.63 -22.07 -17.45
C ASN A 447 22.49 -22.71 -16.63
N GLN A 448 22.76 -23.85 -16.00
CA GLN A 448 21.80 -24.56 -15.13
C GLN A 448 22.00 -24.30 -13.62
N LYS A 449 22.94 -23.41 -13.23
CA LYS A 449 23.24 -23.08 -11.83
C LYS A 449 22.02 -22.54 -11.08
N ARG A 450 21.88 -22.85 -9.78
CA ARG A 450 20.73 -22.39 -8.98
C ARG A 450 20.65 -20.86 -9.01
N ARG A 451 19.43 -20.34 -9.22
CA ARG A 451 19.18 -18.89 -9.30
C ARG A 451 18.93 -18.32 -7.91
N ILE A 452 19.65 -17.28 -7.53
CA ILE A 452 19.27 -16.39 -6.44
C ILE A 452 18.63 -15.14 -7.06
N HIS A 453 17.35 -14.89 -6.74
CA HIS A 453 16.64 -13.68 -7.15
C HIS A 453 16.62 -12.69 -5.99
N ILE A 454 17.44 -11.64 -6.09
CA ILE A 454 17.52 -10.55 -5.12
C ILE A 454 16.53 -9.47 -5.55
N THR A 455 15.60 -9.08 -4.68
CA THR A 455 14.66 -8.00 -4.95
C THR A 455 15.05 -6.78 -4.13
N LEU A 456 15.57 -5.74 -4.79
CA LEU A 456 16.04 -4.50 -4.17
C LEU A 456 14.88 -3.51 -3.95
N GLU A 457 14.03 -3.38 -4.98
CA GLU A 457 12.82 -2.57 -4.98
C GLU A 457 11.61 -3.50 -5.15
N LEU A 458 10.65 -3.42 -4.24
CA LEU A 458 9.51 -4.35 -4.17
C LEU A 458 8.27 -3.73 -4.83
N PRO A 459 7.66 -4.38 -5.84
CA PRO A 459 6.55 -3.78 -6.57
C PRO A 459 5.29 -3.47 -5.74
N TRP A 460 4.79 -2.24 -5.91
CA TRP A 460 3.56 -1.72 -5.30
C TRP A 460 2.33 -2.63 -5.47
N SER A 461 2.20 -3.24 -6.65
CA SER A 461 1.28 -4.34 -6.86
C SER A 461 2.05 -5.63 -6.69
N ALA A 462 1.67 -6.45 -5.72
CA ALA A 462 2.27 -7.76 -5.55
C ALA A 462 2.07 -8.68 -6.78
N ASP A 463 1.09 -8.42 -7.65
CA ASP A 463 0.97 -9.14 -8.93
C ASP A 463 2.12 -8.82 -9.90
N ARG A 464 2.67 -7.60 -9.85
CA ARG A 464 3.92 -7.25 -10.56
C ARG A 464 5.12 -7.97 -9.94
N ALA A 465 5.17 -8.08 -8.60
CA ALA A 465 6.21 -8.85 -7.91
C ALA A 465 6.17 -10.35 -8.30
N ILE A 466 4.98 -10.94 -8.34
CA ILE A 466 4.74 -12.32 -8.82
C ILE A 466 5.16 -12.49 -10.28
N GLN A 467 4.84 -11.51 -11.13
CA GLN A 467 5.29 -11.49 -12.53
C GLN A 467 6.82 -11.38 -12.67
N GLN A 468 7.50 -10.69 -11.76
CA GLN A 468 8.95 -10.55 -11.69
C GLN A 468 9.61 -11.84 -11.18
N PHE A 469 9.09 -12.46 -10.13
CA PHE A 469 9.50 -13.79 -9.66
C PHE A 469 9.33 -14.85 -10.76
N GLY A 470 8.25 -14.74 -11.53
CA GLY A 470 8.01 -15.49 -12.77
C GLY A 470 9.01 -15.22 -13.92
N ARG A 471 10.03 -14.37 -13.77
CA ARG A 471 11.18 -14.35 -14.71
C ARG A 471 12.22 -15.41 -14.38
N THR A 472 12.35 -15.80 -13.12
CA THR A 472 13.28 -16.85 -12.63
C THR A 472 12.61 -18.19 -12.32
N HIS A 473 11.29 -18.22 -12.17
CA HIS A 473 10.52 -19.42 -11.86
C HIS A 473 9.60 -19.83 -13.02
N ARG A 474 9.88 -20.98 -13.65
CA ARG A 474 9.17 -21.50 -14.83
C ARG A 474 9.20 -23.02 -14.89
N SER A 475 8.28 -23.59 -15.67
CA SER A 475 8.32 -25.00 -16.10
C SER A 475 9.66 -25.33 -16.77
N ASN A 476 10.07 -26.60 -16.71
CA ASN A 476 11.35 -27.10 -17.21
C ASN A 476 12.62 -26.50 -16.56
N GLN A 477 12.52 -25.93 -15.36
CA GLN A 477 13.70 -25.59 -14.54
C GLN A 477 14.39 -26.85 -13.98
N ALA A 478 15.71 -26.81 -13.86
CA ALA A 478 16.53 -27.84 -13.21
C ALA A 478 16.44 -27.74 -11.68
N SER A 479 16.51 -26.51 -11.16
CA SER A 479 16.40 -26.17 -9.74
C SER A 479 15.41 -25.03 -9.52
N ALA A 480 14.66 -25.05 -8.43
CA ALA A 480 13.86 -23.90 -7.99
C ALA A 480 14.76 -22.77 -7.43
N PRO A 481 14.39 -21.50 -7.62
CA PRO A 481 15.18 -20.34 -7.16
C PRO A 481 15.14 -20.14 -5.64
N GLN A 482 16.10 -19.39 -5.13
CA GLN A 482 16.04 -18.77 -3.79
C GLN A 482 15.69 -17.29 -3.97
N TYR A 483 14.65 -16.80 -3.31
CA TYR A 483 14.29 -15.37 -3.28
C TYR A 483 14.87 -14.72 -2.03
N ARG A 484 15.68 -13.67 -2.21
CA ARG A 484 16.11 -12.79 -1.13
C ARG A 484 15.40 -11.45 -1.31
N LEU A 485 14.56 -11.06 -0.35
CA LEU A 485 13.83 -9.80 -0.36
C LEU A 485 14.56 -8.82 0.57
N LEU A 486 15.12 -7.74 0.01
CA LEU A 486 15.89 -6.76 0.78
C LEU A 486 15.00 -5.65 1.32
N PHE A 487 15.17 -5.34 2.61
CA PHE A 487 14.54 -4.22 3.30
C PHE A 487 15.59 -3.45 4.09
N THR A 488 15.43 -2.14 4.21
CA THR A 488 16.14 -1.42 5.27
C THR A 488 15.49 -1.67 6.63
N ASP A 489 16.21 -1.36 7.70
CA ASP A 489 15.70 -1.38 9.08
C ASP A 489 14.64 -0.29 9.34
N LEU A 490 14.46 0.65 8.40
CA LEU A 490 13.50 1.74 8.47
C LEU A 490 12.06 1.23 8.48
N GLY A 491 11.33 1.50 9.56
CA GLY A 491 9.94 1.05 9.76
C GLY A 491 8.96 1.44 8.63
N GLY A 492 9.23 2.55 7.94
CA GLY A 492 8.45 2.97 6.76
C GLY A 492 8.54 2.00 5.56
N GLU A 493 9.66 1.30 5.38
CA GLU A 493 9.84 0.34 4.28
C GLU A 493 9.28 -1.05 4.60
N ARG A 494 9.18 -1.42 5.87
CA ARG A 494 8.53 -2.67 6.32
C ARG A 494 7.06 -2.78 5.84
N ARG A 495 6.44 -1.70 5.36
CA ARG A 495 5.19 -1.72 4.57
C ARG A 495 5.25 -2.69 3.37
N PHE A 496 6.33 -2.70 2.58
CA PHE A 496 6.35 -3.47 1.34
C PHE A 496 6.37 -4.98 1.60
N ALA A 497 6.88 -5.40 2.77
CA ALA A 497 6.74 -6.76 3.26
C ALA A 497 5.27 -7.12 3.50
N SER A 498 4.47 -6.22 4.10
CA SER A 498 3.05 -6.48 4.40
C SER A 498 2.21 -6.83 3.17
N VAL A 499 2.38 -6.04 2.11
CA VAL A 499 1.62 -6.17 0.85
C VAL A 499 1.98 -7.47 0.13
N ILE A 500 3.26 -7.82 0.11
CA ILE A 500 3.77 -9.01 -0.58
C ILE A 500 3.54 -10.28 0.23
N ALA A 501 3.63 -10.22 1.57
CA ALA A 501 3.22 -11.30 2.47
C ALA A 501 1.75 -11.72 2.23
N LYS A 502 0.83 -10.74 2.34
CA LYS A 502 -0.61 -10.91 2.13
C LYS A 502 -0.93 -11.55 0.76
N ARG A 503 -0.16 -11.23 -0.29
CA ARG A 503 -0.33 -11.82 -1.63
C ARG A 503 0.36 -13.17 -1.82
N LEU A 504 1.53 -13.42 -1.24
CA LEU A 504 2.20 -14.73 -1.31
C LEU A 504 1.41 -15.79 -0.52
N GLU A 505 0.83 -15.42 0.61
CA GLU A 505 -0.16 -16.25 1.34
C GLU A 505 -1.41 -16.51 0.47
N SER A 506 -1.98 -15.44 -0.12
CA SER A 506 -3.12 -15.59 -1.05
C SER A 506 -2.79 -16.50 -2.24
N LEU A 507 -1.56 -16.46 -2.76
CA LEU A 507 -1.08 -17.40 -3.78
C LEU A 507 -0.93 -18.82 -3.25
N GLY A 508 -0.48 -19.04 -2.02
CA GLY A 508 -0.45 -20.37 -1.41
C GLY A 508 -1.85 -21.00 -1.37
N ALA A 509 -2.83 -20.22 -0.88
CA ALA A 509 -4.24 -20.61 -0.88
C ALA A 509 -4.76 -20.90 -2.29
N LEU A 510 -4.55 -20.00 -3.26
CA LEU A 510 -5.04 -20.18 -4.62
C LEU A 510 -4.33 -21.32 -5.38
N THR A 511 -3.01 -21.45 -5.27
CA THR A 511 -2.25 -22.49 -5.99
C THR A 511 -2.40 -23.87 -5.34
N GLN A 512 -2.22 -24.00 -4.03
CA GLN A 512 -2.17 -25.29 -3.33
C GLN A 512 -3.42 -25.60 -2.48
N GLY A 513 -4.20 -24.60 -2.07
CA GLY A 513 -5.37 -24.78 -1.19
C GLY A 513 -5.09 -24.50 0.30
N ASP A 514 -3.83 -24.26 0.65
CA ASP A 514 -3.38 -23.89 2.01
C ASP A 514 -2.35 -22.76 1.89
N ARG A 515 -2.56 -21.62 2.55
CA ARG A 515 -1.62 -20.50 2.50
C ARG A 515 -0.25 -20.85 3.07
N ARG A 516 -0.16 -21.84 3.96
CA ARG A 516 1.06 -22.33 4.63
C ARG A 516 1.95 -23.17 3.72
N ALA A 517 1.46 -23.54 2.53
CA ALA A 517 2.29 -24.09 1.47
C ALA A 517 3.06 -23.01 0.67
N GLY A 518 2.85 -21.72 1.01
CA GLY A 518 3.73 -20.60 0.67
C GLY A 518 4.62 -20.18 1.85
N PRO A 519 5.57 -19.26 1.64
CA PRO A 519 6.47 -18.78 2.69
C PRO A 519 5.72 -18.01 3.79
N SER A 520 6.07 -18.27 5.05
CA SER A 520 5.43 -17.60 6.20
C SER A 520 5.99 -16.18 6.40
N LEU A 521 5.30 -15.21 5.80
CA LEU A 521 5.65 -13.78 5.90
C LEU A 521 4.63 -12.98 6.75
N SER A 522 3.71 -13.68 7.42
CA SER A 522 2.55 -13.10 8.13
C SER A 522 2.89 -12.09 9.22
N ALA A 523 4.10 -12.19 9.80
CA ALA A 523 4.63 -11.25 10.79
C ALA A 523 4.65 -9.79 10.31
N TYR A 524 4.68 -9.55 9.00
CA TYR A 524 4.70 -8.21 8.41
C TYR A 524 3.32 -7.66 8.05
N ASN A 525 2.21 -8.41 8.24
CA ASN A 525 0.90 -8.02 7.72
C ASN A 525 0.18 -6.93 8.57
N TYR A 526 0.58 -5.67 8.40
CA TYR A 526 0.04 -4.52 9.14
C TYR A 526 -1.32 -4.01 8.63
N ASP A 527 -1.74 -4.32 7.41
CA ASP A 527 -3.05 -3.92 6.86
C ASP A 527 -4.15 -4.93 7.24
N THR A 528 -4.48 -4.91 8.53
CA THR A 528 -5.51 -5.74 9.18
C THR A 528 -6.42 -4.88 10.04
N THR A 529 -7.57 -5.42 10.46
CA THR A 529 -8.47 -4.75 11.44
C THR A 529 -7.75 -4.43 12.76
N TYR A 530 -6.85 -5.30 13.21
CA TYR A 530 -5.99 -5.06 14.36
C TYR A 530 -4.97 -3.93 14.10
N GLY A 531 -4.36 -3.87 12.91
CA GLY A 531 -3.45 -2.79 12.51
C GLY A 531 -4.13 -1.42 12.45
N LYS A 532 -5.32 -1.32 11.85
CA LYS A 532 -6.11 -0.07 11.83
C LYS A 532 -6.49 0.38 13.24
N ARG A 533 -6.85 -0.57 14.12
CA ARG A 533 -7.13 -0.29 15.55
C ARG A 533 -5.88 0.11 16.33
N ALA A 534 -4.72 -0.50 16.06
CA ALA A 534 -3.44 -0.14 16.68
C ALA A 534 -3.02 1.29 16.30
N LEU A 535 -3.18 1.67 15.02
CA LEU A 535 -2.90 3.01 14.54
C LEU A 535 -3.78 4.07 15.24
N MET A 536 -5.09 3.82 15.31
CA MET A 536 -6.03 4.70 16.02
C MET A 536 -5.65 4.87 17.50
N ILE A 537 -5.32 3.79 18.21
CA ILE A 537 -4.91 3.85 19.62
C ILE A 537 -3.58 4.61 19.78
N MET A 538 -2.61 4.39 18.89
CA MET A 538 -1.34 5.10 18.90
C MET A 538 -1.54 6.61 18.69
N TYR A 539 -2.33 7.01 17.68
CA TYR A 539 -2.62 8.42 17.42
C TYR A 539 -3.34 9.08 18.60
N ARG A 540 -4.36 8.45 19.17
CA ARG A 540 -5.06 9.00 20.35
C ARG A 540 -4.17 9.13 21.57
N GLY A 541 -3.23 8.20 21.76
CA GLY A 541 -2.20 8.30 22.80
C GLY A 541 -1.21 9.43 22.58
N ILE A 542 -0.73 9.63 21.33
CA ILE A 542 0.16 10.76 20.99
C ILE A 542 -0.60 12.11 21.06
N MET A 543 -1.91 12.12 20.80
CA MET A 543 -2.79 13.28 21.00
C MET A 543 -3.20 13.51 22.47
N GLU A 544 -2.71 12.70 23.41
CA GLU A 544 -3.04 12.76 24.85
C GLU A 544 -4.56 12.63 25.14
N GLN A 545 -5.32 12.00 24.24
CA GLN A 545 -6.77 11.74 24.39
C GLN A 545 -7.06 10.46 25.17
N ASP A 546 -6.26 9.41 24.94
CA ASP A 546 -6.34 8.10 25.58
C ASP A 546 -4.96 7.75 26.18
N SER A 547 -4.91 6.85 27.17
CA SER A 547 -3.62 6.34 27.68
C SER A 547 -3.03 5.27 26.75
N LEU A 548 -1.71 5.35 26.50
CA LEU A 548 -1.00 4.34 25.69
C LEU A 548 -0.99 2.97 26.43
N PRO A 549 -1.38 1.86 25.76
CA PRO A 549 -1.47 0.54 26.40
C PRO A 549 -0.11 -0.18 26.53
N VAL A 550 0.96 0.45 26.06
CA VAL A 550 2.36 0.00 26.09
C VAL A 550 3.25 1.23 26.31
N VAL A 551 4.35 1.09 27.05
CA VAL A 551 5.34 2.16 27.26
C VAL A 551 6.12 2.41 25.95
N PRO A 552 6.38 3.67 25.55
CA PRO A 552 7.10 3.95 24.29
C PRO A 552 8.54 3.41 24.26
N PRO A 553 9.07 3.07 23.07
CA PRO A 553 10.45 2.60 22.90
C PRO A 553 11.49 3.60 23.43
N GLY A 554 12.41 3.08 24.25
CA GLY A 554 13.45 3.87 24.94
C GLY A 554 12.98 4.57 26.23
N CYS A 555 11.71 4.48 26.60
CA CYS A 555 11.18 5.07 27.84
C CYS A 555 11.09 4.01 28.96
N LEU A 556 11.34 4.42 30.20
CA LEU A 556 11.14 3.57 31.39
C LEU A 556 9.76 3.84 32.02
N PRO A 557 9.06 2.82 32.55
CA PRO A 557 7.75 3.02 33.20
C PRO A 557 7.80 4.03 34.34
N ASP A 558 8.91 4.05 35.10
CA ASP A 558 9.10 4.86 36.30
C ASP A 558 9.58 6.30 36.00
N LYS A 559 9.65 6.71 34.72
CA LYS A 559 10.09 8.04 34.29
C LYS A 559 9.07 8.70 33.35
N PRO A 560 8.06 9.42 33.88
CA PRO A 560 7.02 10.05 33.05
C PRO A 560 7.55 11.16 32.13
N GLU A 561 8.64 11.84 32.52
CA GLU A 561 9.30 12.89 31.73
C GLU A 561 9.73 12.37 30.35
N MET A 562 10.44 11.22 30.32
CA MET A 562 10.87 10.55 29.08
C MET A 562 9.71 10.17 28.15
N ILE A 563 8.51 9.95 28.70
CA ILE A 563 7.30 9.62 27.92
C ILE A 563 6.71 10.92 27.33
N HIS A 564 6.68 12.02 28.10
CA HIS A 564 6.23 13.32 27.62
C HIS A 564 7.17 13.91 26.54
N ASP A 565 8.49 13.75 26.69
CA ASP A 565 9.48 14.11 25.68
C ASP A 565 9.24 13.34 24.38
N PHE A 566 9.03 12.02 24.47
CA PHE A 566 8.69 11.20 23.30
C PHE A 566 7.36 11.63 22.66
N ILE A 567 6.32 11.90 23.45
CA ILE A 567 5.03 12.39 22.92
C ILE A 567 5.21 13.73 22.20
N THR A 568 6.06 14.63 22.72
CA THR A 568 6.34 15.93 22.11
C THR A 568 7.13 15.78 20.80
N GLN A 569 8.14 14.90 20.76
CA GLN A 569 8.85 14.52 19.54
C GLN A 569 7.90 13.88 18.50
N ALA A 570 7.02 12.97 18.95
CA ALA A 570 6.03 12.30 18.11
C ALA A 570 4.99 13.26 17.51
N LYS A 571 4.44 14.18 18.31
CA LYS A 571 3.55 15.25 17.83
C LYS A 571 4.25 16.11 16.77
N SER A 572 5.48 16.53 17.04
CA SER A 572 6.28 17.32 16.09
C SER A 572 6.48 16.57 14.78
N ALA A 573 6.95 15.32 14.84
CA ALA A 573 7.13 14.45 13.66
C ALA A 573 5.84 14.27 12.85
N LEU A 574 4.69 14.06 13.48
CA LEU A 574 3.39 13.90 12.81
C LEU A 574 2.85 15.20 12.18
N VAL A 575 3.24 16.37 12.70
CA VAL A 575 3.02 17.68 12.02
C VAL A 575 3.94 17.80 10.81
N LEU A 576 5.24 17.52 10.96
CA LEU A 576 6.23 17.66 9.89
C LEU A 576 5.86 16.85 8.64
N VAL A 577 5.32 15.64 8.79
CA VAL A 577 4.86 14.80 7.68
C VAL A 577 3.40 15.03 7.28
N GLY A 578 2.73 16.05 7.80
CA GLY A 578 1.36 16.45 7.43
C GLY A 578 0.29 15.38 7.71
N ILE A 579 0.43 14.63 8.81
CA ILE A 579 -0.65 13.77 9.35
C ILE A 579 -1.55 14.60 10.26
N ILE A 580 -0.96 15.37 11.17
CA ILE A 580 -1.65 16.40 11.95
C ILE A 580 -1.82 17.64 11.07
N LYS A 581 -3.03 18.19 11.06
CA LYS A 581 -3.41 19.41 10.33
C LYS A 581 -3.63 20.55 11.31
N ASP A 582 -3.38 21.76 10.82
CA ASP A 582 -3.62 23.04 11.50
C ASP A 582 -3.02 23.10 12.92
N PRO A 583 -1.68 23.02 13.06
CA PRO A 583 -1.00 23.02 14.35
C PRO A 583 -1.12 24.38 15.04
N ILE A 584 -1.94 24.42 16.09
CA ILE A 584 -2.01 25.52 17.05
C ILE A 584 -0.92 25.28 18.10
N HIS A 585 -0.03 26.25 18.27
CA HIS A 585 0.99 26.27 19.32
C HIS A 585 0.47 27.07 20.52
N ASP A 586 -0.23 26.40 21.44
CA ASP A 586 -0.64 26.97 22.72
C ASP A 586 0.29 26.46 23.83
N SER A 587 0.94 27.38 24.57
CA SER A 587 1.66 27.11 25.82
C SER A 587 2.58 25.86 25.84
N GLY A 588 3.27 25.61 24.72
CA GLY A 588 4.18 24.47 24.53
C GLY A 588 3.51 23.16 24.09
N ARG A 589 2.18 23.11 24.05
CA ARG A 589 1.40 21.99 23.51
C ARG A 589 1.11 22.21 22.03
N ILE A 590 1.61 21.31 21.20
CA ILE A 590 1.13 21.16 19.82
C ILE A 590 -0.29 20.58 19.89
N CYS A 591 -1.26 21.39 19.52
CA CYS A 591 -2.66 20.99 19.34
C CYS A 591 -2.99 21.04 17.84
N GLY A 592 -3.70 20.04 17.32
CA GLY A 592 -4.05 19.95 15.92
C GLY A 592 -4.92 18.72 15.68
N HIS A 593 -5.50 18.59 14.48
CA HIS A 593 -6.46 17.53 14.21
C HIS A 593 -5.92 16.48 13.23
N ILE A 594 -6.31 15.22 13.45
CA ILE A 594 -6.16 14.11 12.49
C ILE A 594 -7.57 13.79 12.01
N THR A 595 -7.81 13.77 10.70
CA THR A 595 -9.14 13.45 10.15
C THR A 595 -9.44 11.95 10.28
N ASP A 596 -10.70 11.58 10.48
CA ASP A 596 -11.10 10.17 10.71
C ASP A 596 -10.66 9.22 9.58
N SER A 597 -10.59 9.72 8.35
CA SER A 597 -9.99 9.05 7.18
C SER A 597 -8.54 8.60 7.43
N ASP A 598 -7.74 9.48 8.03
CA ASP A 598 -6.30 9.33 8.20
C ASP A 598 -6.01 8.51 9.47
N MET A 599 -6.92 8.54 10.45
CA MET A 599 -6.82 7.82 11.73
C MET A 599 -6.85 6.29 11.58
N GLN A 600 -7.35 5.75 10.46
CA GLN A 600 -7.35 4.32 10.14
C GLN A 600 -6.50 3.95 8.90
N ASP A 601 -5.86 4.92 8.22
CA ASP A 601 -5.07 4.68 7.02
C ASP A 601 -3.60 4.35 7.34
N VAL A 602 -3.37 3.06 7.62
CA VAL A 602 -2.03 2.46 7.78
C VAL A 602 -1.16 2.66 6.53
N GLY A 603 -1.76 2.72 5.34
CA GLY A 603 -1.05 2.96 4.08
C GLY A 603 -0.51 4.38 3.98
N ARG A 604 -1.27 5.37 4.43
CA ARG A 604 -0.86 6.79 4.51
C ARG A 604 0.14 7.02 5.63
N PHE A 605 -0.07 6.44 6.82
CA PHE A 605 0.88 6.48 7.94
C PHE A 605 2.29 6.08 7.49
N LEU A 606 2.44 4.86 6.97
CA LEU A 606 3.75 4.32 6.57
C LEU A 606 4.36 5.09 5.38
N ASN A 607 3.52 5.62 4.47
CA ASN A 607 3.96 6.48 3.37
C ASN A 607 4.52 7.84 3.84
N ARG A 608 4.05 8.36 4.97
CA ARG A 608 4.46 9.66 5.53
C ARG A 608 5.64 9.52 6.48
N VAL A 609 5.63 8.48 7.32
CA VAL A 609 6.74 8.10 8.21
C VAL A 609 8.06 7.87 7.45
N LEU A 610 8.04 7.53 6.16
CA LEU A 610 9.23 7.50 5.29
C LEU A 610 10.02 8.82 5.20
N GLY A 611 9.41 9.99 5.48
CA GLY A 611 10.09 11.28 5.43
C GLY A 611 10.73 11.76 6.74
N LEU A 612 10.72 10.92 7.78
CA LEU A 612 11.29 11.27 9.08
C LEU A 612 12.75 10.82 9.19
N ALA A 613 13.52 11.50 10.05
CA ALA A 613 14.84 11.04 10.46
C ALA A 613 14.75 9.62 11.08
N PRO A 614 15.69 8.69 10.78
CA PRO A 614 15.57 7.28 11.15
C PRO A 614 15.29 7.01 12.64
N GLY A 615 15.89 7.80 13.54
CA GLY A 615 15.72 7.62 14.99
C GLY A 615 14.27 7.81 15.48
N ILE A 616 13.58 8.87 15.05
CA ILE A 616 12.17 9.09 15.41
C ILE A 616 11.23 8.23 14.55
N GLN A 617 11.61 7.95 13.30
CA GLN A 617 10.91 7.04 12.40
C GLN A 617 10.72 5.65 13.02
N ASN A 618 11.82 5.04 13.48
CA ASN A 618 11.81 3.68 14.01
C ASN A 618 11.12 3.61 15.37
N ARG A 619 11.33 4.57 16.29
CA ARG A 619 10.61 4.62 17.58
C ARG A 619 9.08 4.76 17.42
N LEU A 620 8.61 5.53 16.43
CA LEU A 620 7.18 5.61 16.11
C LEU A 620 6.63 4.28 15.58
N PHE A 621 7.37 3.62 14.69
CA PHE A 621 6.97 2.34 14.11
C PHE A 621 7.00 1.19 15.13
N GLU A 622 8.00 1.15 16.00
CA GLU A 622 8.11 0.19 17.12
C GLU A 622 6.96 0.34 18.12
N LEU A 623 6.52 1.57 18.42
CA LEU A 623 5.32 1.78 19.24
C LEU A 623 4.07 1.23 18.55
N PHE A 624 3.89 1.49 17.25
CA PHE A 624 2.79 0.93 16.46
C PHE A 624 2.78 -0.61 16.48
N VAL A 625 3.94 -1.25 16.24
CA VAL A 625 4.08 -2.71 16.27
C VAL A 625 3.81 -3.26 17.69
N SER A 626 4.33 -2.62 18.73
CA SER A 626 4.12 -3.04 20.13
C SER A 626 2.63 -3.00 20.53
N ILE A 627 1.89 -1.97 20.09
CA ILE A 627 0.44 -1.88 20.28
C ILE A 627 -0.29 -2.96 19.47
N LEU A 628 0.13 -3.22 18.24
CA LEU A 628 -0.44 -4.28 17.38
C LEU A 628 -0.24 -5.67 17.99
N ASP A 629 0.97 -6.01 18.43
CA ASP A 629 1.27 -7.28 19.11
C ASP A 629 0.45 -7.43 20.39
N ARG A 630 0.30 -6.36 21.17
CA ARG A 630 -0.57 -6.36 22.36
C ARG A 630 -2.04 -6.67 22.01
N LEU A 631 -2.57 -6.09 20.92
CA LEU A 631 -3.93 -6.40 20.45
C LEU A 631 -4.05 -7.84 19.93
N ILE A 632 -3.05 -8.35 19.19
CA ILE A 632 -3.01 -9.72 18.67
C ILE A 632 -2.92 -10.74 19.82
N GLN A 633 -2.08 -10.48 20.84
CA GLN A 633 -1.98 -11.30 22.05
C GLN A 633 -3.31 -11.36 22.80
N ASN A 634 -3.95 -10.21 23.05
CA ASN A 634 -5.27 -10.16 23.69
C ASN A 634 -6.31 -10.94 22.87
N ALA A 635 -6.37 -10.74 21.54
CA ALA A 635 -7.26 -11.49 20.66
C ALA A 635 -6.97 -13.00 20.62
N ARG A 636 -5.71 -13.42 20.83
CA ARG A 636 -5.32 -14.84 21.03
C ARG A 636 -5.89 -15.40 22.33
N ILE A 637 -5.75 -14.67 23.43
CA ILE A 637 -6.22 -15.06 24.77
C ILE A 637 -7.76 -15.15 24.80
N GLU A 638 -8.45 -14.24 24.11
CA GLU A 638 -9.91 -14.24 23.96
C GLU A 638 -10.43 -15.33 22.99
N GLY A 639 -9.56 -15.91 22.15
CA GLY A 639 -9.96 -16.81 21.06
C GLY A 639 -10.65 -16.11 19.87
N ASN A 640 -10.45 -14.78 19.75
CA ASN A 640 -11.03 -13.93 18.72
C ASN A 640 -10.14 -13.77 17.47
N LEU A 641 -8.83 -14.04 17.57
CA LEU A 641 -7.88 -13.90 16.46
C LEU A 641 -8.24 -14.84 15.29
N ASP A 642 -8.33 -14.29 14.07
CA ASP A 642 -8.39 -15.12 12.86
C ASP A 642 -7.00 -15.71 12.55
N THR A 643 -6.96 -17.00 12.25
CA THR A 643 -5.74 -17.72 11.83
C THR A 643 -5.96 -18.55 10.56
N GLY A 644 -7.06 -18.31 9.84
CA GLY A 644 -7.53 -19.08 8.68
C GLY A 644 -7.92 -20.51 9.06
N ILE A 645 -7.60 -21.49 8.21
CA ILE A 645 -7.66 -22.92 8.57
C ILE A 645 -6.92 -23.18 9.89
N VAL A 646 -7.64 -23.72 10.88
CA VAL A 646 -7.09 -24.15 12.18
C VAL A 646 -6.85 -25.66 12.16
N ASP A 647 -5.61 -26.09 12.41
CA ASP A 647 -5.30 -27.50 12.60
C ASP A 647 -5.82 -27.97 13.97
N MET A 648 -6.64 -29.03 13.97
CA MET A 648 -7.24 -29.61 15.18
C MET A 648 -6.48 -30.87 15.59
N ASN A 649 -5.65 -30.75 16.63
CA ASN A 649 -4.84 -31.85 17.12
C ASN A 649 -5.50 -32.55 18.35
N ALA A 650 -5.18 -33.83 18.51
CA ALA A 650 -5.48 -34.68 19.66
C ALA A 650 -4.51 -35.88 19.68
N ASN A 651 -4.53 -36.69 20.74
CA ASN A 651 -3.64 -37.85 20.86
C ASN A 651 -4.16 -39.03 20.02
N VAL A 652 -5.49 -39.13 19.85
CA VAL A 652 -6.16 -40.03 18.90
C VAL A 652 -7.30 -39.26 18.22
N ILE A 653 -7.42 -39.45 16.90
CA ILE A 653 -8.49 -38.89 16.05
C ILE A 653 -9.06 -40.02 15.18
N GLU A 654 -10.25 -40.49 15.55
CA GLU A 654 -10.97 -41.56 14.85
C GLU A 654 -12.21 -41.02 14.12
N LEU A 655 -12.52 -41.59 12.96
CA LEU A 655 -13.75 -41.31 12.22
C LEU A 655 -14.92 -42.15 12.77
N LYS A 656 -16.00 -41.49 13.17
CA LYS A 656 -17.18 -42.10 13.81
C LYS A 656 -18.15 -42.67 12.76
N GLY A 657 -17.79 -43.81 12.19
CA GLY A 657 -18.59 -44.52 11.18
C GLY A 657 -18.42 -43.95 9.76
N SER A 658 -19.34 -44.31 8.85
CA SER A 658 -19.29 -43.86 7.46
C SER A 658 -19.59 -42.35 7.34
N PRO A 659 -18.82 -41.56 6.56
CA PRO A 659 -19.15 -40.16 6.27
C PRO A 659 -20.55 -40.03 5.66
N LYS A 660 -21.33 -39.04 6.11
CA LYS A 660 -22.68 -38.82 5.60
C LYS A 660 -22.67 -37.81 4.45
N ILE A 661 -22.99 -38.24 3.24
CA ILE A 661 -23.29 -37.32 2.13
C ILE A 661 -24.52 -36.48 2.51
N VAL A 662 -24.44 -35.16 2.33
CA VAL A 662 -25.49 -34.20 2.72
C VAL A 662 -26.14 -33.54 1.50
N HIS A 663 -25.35 -33.30 0.46
CA HIS A 663 -25.77 -32.69 -0.80
C HIS A 663 -24.84 -33.19 -1.91
N VAL A 664 -25.32 -33.20 -3.16
CA VAL A 664 -24.52 -33.49 -4.35
C VAL A 664 -24.92 -32.47 -5.42
N ASP A 665 -23.96 -31.71 -5.93
CA ASP A 665 -24.20 -30.72 -6.98
C ASP A 665 -24.52 -31.42 -8.30
N GLN A 666 -25.68 -31.10 -8.88
CA GLN A 666 -26.22 -31.81 -10.05
C GLN A 666 -25.41 -31.57 -11.34
N VAL A 667 -24.60 -30.50 -11.39
CA VAL A 667 -23.83 -30.11 -12.59
C VAL A 667 -22.44 -30.75 -12.60
N THR A 668 -21.78 -30.84 -11.46
CA THR A 668 -20.38 -31.31 -11.32
C THR A 668 -20.24 -32.67 -10.66
N GLY A 669 -21.31 -33.19 -10.03
CA GLY A 669 -21.28 -34.42 -9.26
C GLY A 669 -20.50 -34.33 -7.94
N ALA A 670 -20.01 -33.14 -7.57
CA ALA A 670 -19.23 -32.94 -6.35
C ALA A 670 -20.15 -32.99 -5.12
N SER A 671 -19.74 -33.75 -4.10
CA SER A 671 -20.54 -33.99 -2.89
C SER A 671 -20.12 -33.11 -1.71
N THR A 672 -21.11 -32.66 -0.95
CA THR A 672 -20.93 -32.19 0.44
C THR A 672 -20.98 -33.40 1.37
N VAL A 673 -20.01 -33.54 2.26
CA VAL A 673 -19.90 -34.68 3.17
C VAL A 673 -19.72 -34.21 4.61
N LEU A 674 -20.58 -34.67 5.51
CA LEU A 674 -20.43 -34.50 6.95
C LEU A 674 -19.58 -35.64 7.52
N PHE A 675 -18.41 -35.28 8.02
CA PHE A 675 -17.52 -36.14 8.77
C PHE A 675 -17.74 -35.89 10.26
N THR A 676 -17.94 -36.96 11.03
CA THR A 676 -18.00 -36.90 12.49
C THR A 676 -16.79 -37.61 13.06
N PHE A 677 -15.99 -36.92 13.86
CA PHE A 677 -14.77 -37.44 14.47
C PHE A 677 -14.91 -37.56 15.98
N ILE A 678 -14.23 -38.54 16.57
CA ILE A 678 -13.99 -38.65 18.00
C ILE A 678 -12.54 -38.24 18.27
N PHE A 679 -12.38 -37.16 19.02
CA PHE A 679 -11.10 -36.65 19.50
C PHE A 679 -10.86 -37.16 20.91
N ASP A 680 -9.79 -37.92 21.13
CA ASP A 680 -9.29 -38.19 22.48
C ASP A 680 -8.14 -37.22 22.82
N ARG A 681 -8.43 -36.24 23.68
CA ARG A 681 -7.43 -35.30 24.23
C ARG A 681 -6.92 -35.71 25.61
N GLY A 682 -7.18 -36.94 26.02
CA GLY A 682 -6.71 -37.48 27.28
C GLY A 682 -5.20 -37.65 27.31
N THR A 683 -4.58 -37.25 28.41
CA THR A 683 -3.16 -37.58 28.69
C THR A 683 -3.12 -38.73 29.68
N THR A 684 -2.58 -39.88 29.27
CA THR A 684 -2.44 -41.05 30.15
C THR A 684 -1.44 -40.78 31.28
N TRP A 685 -1.40 -41.65 32.29
CA TRP A 685 -0.46 -41.52 33.40
C TRP A 685 1.00 -41.62 32.93
N GLU A 686 1.31 -42.55 32.02
CA GLU A 686 2.66 -42.77 31.48
C GLU A 686 3.14 -41.56 30.69
N LEU A 687 2.27 -40.98 29.86
CA LEU A 687 2.58 -39.79 29.07
C LEU A 687 2.77 -38.55 29.98
N ALA A 688 1.91 -38.36 30.97
CA ALA A 688 2.05 -37.27 31.95
C ALA A 688 3.35 -37.39 32.76
N ASN A 689 3.70 -38.60 33.20
CA ASN A 689 4.91 -38.87 33.95
C ASN A 689 6.18 -38.71 33.08
N THR A 690 6.13 -39.11 31.81
CA THR A 690 7.24 -38.91 30.84
C THR A 690 7.47 -37.42 30.60
N ILE A 691 6.43 -36.66 30.31
CA ILE A 691 6.50 -35.20 30.10
C ILE A 691 7.04 -34.48 31.36
N LEU A 692 6.69 -34.95 32.57
CA LEU A 692 7.27 -34.43 33.81
C LEU A 692 8.77 -34.71 33.90
N ASN A 693 9.19 -35.97 33.72
CA ASN A 693 10.60 -36.38 33.84
C ASN A 693 11.51 -35.70 32.80
N GLU A 694 11.01 -35.41 31.59
CA GLU A 694 11.75 -34.71 30.54
C GLU A 694 11.86 -33.19 30.74
N LYS A 695 10.88 -32.57 31.41
CA LYS A 695 10.73 -31.10 31.45
C LYS A 695 10.83 -30.48 32.84
N GLN A 696 10.96 -31.29 33.89
CA GLN A 696 11.17 -30.82 35.26
C GLN A 696 12.45 -29.97 35.36
N LYS A 697 12.29 -28.73 35.80
CA LYS A 697 13.37 -27.74 36.00
C LYS A 697 13.34 -27.13 37.39
N ASP A 698 12.16 -26.97 37.97
CA ASP A 698 11.97 -26.36 39.28
C ASP A 698 11.45 -27.37 40.33
N THR A 699 11.86 -27.12 41.57
CA THR A 699 11.39 -27.76 42.80
C THR A 699 9.86 -27.77 42.97
N ASN A 700 9.12 -26.83 42.38
CA ASN A 700 7.66 -26.83 42.44
C ASN A 700 7.02 -27.76 41.39
N ASP A 701 7.70 -28.13 40.30
CA ASP A 701 7.16 -28.99 39.22
C ASP A 701 6.70 -30.37 39.72
N GLY A 702 5.54 -30.84 39.24
CA GLY A 702 5.01 -32.18 39.58
C GLY A 702 3.50 -32.28 39.61
N PHE A 703 2.99 -33.33 40.29
CA PHE A 703 1.56 -33.62 40.43
C PHE A 703 0.91 -32.86 41.59
N TYR A 704 -0.34 -32.44 41.39
CA TYR A 704 -1.12 -31.59 42.28
C TYR A 704 -2.58 -32.06 42.39
N GLU A 705 -3.12 -32.03 43.60
CA GLU A 705 -4.51 -32.34 43.96
C GLU A 705 -5.27 -31.05 44.30
N SER A 706 -6.53 -30.90 43.89
CA SER A 706 -7.37 -29.76 44.29
C SER A 706 -7.60 -29.72 45.82
N ARG A 707 -7.35 -28.57 46.46
CA ARG A 707 -7.61 -28.38 47.90
C ARG A 707 -9.10 -28.37 48.26
N ARG A 708 -9.97 -28.12 47.28
CA ARG A 708 -11.43 -28.12 47.44
C ARG A 708 -12.04 -29.21 46.56
N GLU A 709 -12.96 -29.96 47.12
CA GLU A 709 -13.83 -30.82 46.31
C GLU A 709 -14.78 -29.94 45.49
N TRP A 710 -14.75 -30.12 44.17
CA TRP A 710 -15.58 -29.36 43.24
C TRP A 710 -16.56 -30.31 42.56
N MET A 711 -17.84 -29.94 42.61
CA MET A 711 -18.97 -30.71 42.08
C MET A 711 -19.05 -32.21 42.51
N GLY A 712 -18.35 -32.58 43.60
CA GLY A 712 -18.35 -33.90 44.21
C GLY A 712 -17.09 -34.75 44.01
N ARG A 713 -16.00 -34.22 43.42
CA ARG A 713 -14.70 -34.90 43.31
C ARG A 713 -13.53 -33.96 43.62
N ARG A 714 -12.32 -34.52 43.77
CA ARG A 714 -11.05 -33.78 43.68
C ARG A 714 -10.47 -33.98 42.28
N HIS A 715 -9.85 -32.93 41.77
CA HIS A 715 -9.22 -32.92 40.44
C HIS A 715 -7.69 -32.98 40.57
N PHE A 716 -7.06 -33.63 39.62
CA PHE A 716 -5.61 -33.84 39.55
C PHE A 716 -5.03 -33.09 38.34
N ILE A 717 -3.88 -32.46 38.53
CA ILE A 717 -3.15 -31.74 37.48
C ILE A 717 -1.64 -31.98 37.61
N VAL A 718 -0.91 -31.87 36.50
CA VAL A 718 0.53 -31.64 36.52
C VAL A 718 0.77 -30.14 36.31
N ALA A 719 1.72 -29.58 37.04
CA ALA A 719 2.22 -28.23 36.83
C ALA A 719 3.71 -28.27 36.50
N LEU A 720 4.12 -27.51 35.49
CA LEU A 720 5.51 -27.36 35.01
C LEU A 720 5.80 -25.88 34.80
N GLU A 721 6.95 -25.36 35.23
CA GLU A 721 7.31 -23.96 34.97
C GLU A 721 7.42 -23.68 33.45
N SER A 722 6.92 -22.52 33.03
CA SER A 722 6.95 -22.06 31.64
C SER A 722 8.24 -21.30 31.32
N SER A 723 8.32 -20.71 30.12
CA SER A 723 9.44 -19.84 29.73
C SER A 723 9.42 -18.48 30.44
N ALA A 724 8.31 -18.12 31.07
CA ALA A 724 8.18 -16.96 31.96
C ALA A 724 8.20 -17.41 33.43
N SER A 725 9.20 -16.95 34.18
CA SER A 725 9.42 -17.33 35.59
C SER A 725 8.19 -17.10 36.47
N GLY A 726 7.82 -18.09 37.27
CA GLY A 726 6.67 -18.06 38.18
C GLY A 726 5.30 -18.35 37.53
N PHE A 727 5.24 -18.54 36.21
CA PHE A 727 4.04 -19.05 35.52
C PHE A 727 4.19 -20.53 35.20
N TYR A 728 3.15 -21.31 35.50
CA TYR A 728 3.16 -22.76 35.33
C TYR A 728 2.15 -23.19 34.27
N LYS A 729 2.63 -23.98 33.31
CA LYS A 729 1.82 -24.75 32.36
C LYS A 729 1.12 -25.87 33.11
N ILE A 730 -0.20 -26.00 32.88
CA ILE A 730 -1.06 -26.94 33.60
C ILE A 730 -1.52 -28.04 32.66
N ILE A 731 -1.22 -29.30 32.95
CA ILE A 731 -1.68 -30.46 32.18
C ILE A 731 -2.79 -31.16 32.99
N ARG A 732 -3.88 -31.57 32.33
CA ARG A 732 -5.04 -32.24 32.96
C ARG A 732 -5.28 -33.63 32.34
N PRO A 733 -5.71 -34.65 33.12
CA PRO A 733 -6.01 -35.99 32.60
C PRO A 733 -6.98 -35.96 31.41
N ALA A 734 -8.01 -35.10 31.50
CA ALA A 734 -9.12 -35.03 30.56
C ALA A 734 -8.87 -34.18 29.29
N VAL A 735 -7.86 -33.30 29.25
CA VAL A 735 -7.72 -32.29 28.17
C VAL A 735 -6.28 -32.06 27.71
N GLY A 736 -5.29 -32.62 28.41
CA GLY A 736 -3.88 -32.35 28.15
C GLY A 736 -3.47 -30.95 28.58
N GLU A 737 -2.55 -30.34 27.83
CA GLU A 737 -1.94 -29.04 28.17
C GLU A 737 -2.95 -27.87 28.06
N SER A 738 -3.02 -27.07 29.12
CA SER A 738 -3.87 -25.89 29.24
C SER A 738 -3.25 -24.70 28.50
N LEU A 739 -3.92 -24.21 27.46
CA LEU A 739 -3.58 -22.95 26.77
C LEU A 739 -3.43 -21.74 27.70
N ARG A 740 -4.07 -21.79 28.88
CA ARG A 740 -3.90 -20.81 29.95
C ARG A 740 -2.99 -21.36 31.04
N GLU A 741 -1.89 -20.66 31.26
CA GLU A 741 -0.95 -20.84 32.36
C GLU A 741 -1.49 -20.27 33.68
N MET A 742 -0.88 -20.66 34.80
CA MET A 742 -1.30 -20.27 36.15
C MET A 742 -0.11 -19.75 36.97
N HIS A 743 -0.26 -18.60 37.62
CA HIS A 743 0.81 -18.04 38.46
C HIS A 743 1.00 -18.86 39.75
N LEU A 744 2.24 -18.97 40.24
CA LEU A 744 2.62 -19.80 41.40
C LEU A 744 1.75 -19.60 42.65
N ALA A 745 1.37 -18.36 42.94
CA ALA A 745 0.49 -18.03 44.07
C ALA A 745 -0.95 -18.56 43.88
N GLU A 746 -1.49 -18.50 42.65
CA GLU A 746 -2.79 -19.06 42.31
C GLU A 746 -2.75 -20.60 42.41
N LEU A 747 -1.71 -21.23 41.84
CA LEU A 747 -1.50 -22.68 41.91
C LEU A 747 -1.42 -23.17 43.37
N LYS A 748 -0.59 -22.54 44.20
CA LYS A 748 -0.42 -22.91 45.62
C LYS A 748 -1.67 -22.63 46.46
N SER A 749 -2.53 -21.67 46.10
CA SER A 749 -3.79 -21.40 46.81
C SER A 749 -4.92 -22.39 46.46
N LYS A 750 -4.99 -22.86 45.21
CA LYS A 750 -6.06 -23.76 44.72
C LYS A 750 -5.73 -25.24 44.88
N TYR A 751 -4.45 -25.60 44.76
CA TYR A 751 -3.99 -27.00 44.74
C TYR A 751 -2.95 -27.29 45.84
N ARG A 752 -2.71 -28.58 46.07
CA ARG A 752 -1.73 -29.16 47.00
C ARG A 752 -0.82 -30.10 46.20
N LYS A 753 0.50 -29.89 46.25
CA LYS A 753 1.46 -30.79 45.62
C LYS A 753 1.42 -32.17 46.27
N LEU A 754 1.45 -33.23 45.46
CA LEU A 754 1.48 -34.62 45.93
C LEU A 754 2.92 -35.13 45.98
N SER A 755 3.28 -35.76 47.10
CA SER A 755 4.57 -36.46 47.29
C SER A 755 4.47 -37.98 47.11
N SER A 756 3.26 -38.55 47.07
CA SER A 756 3.04 -39.97 46.75
C SER A 756 2.66 -40.13 45.28
N SER A 757 3.59 -40.68 44.49
CA SER A 757 3.34 -41.05 43.09
C SER A 757 2.14 -41.99 42.93
N LYS A 758 1.95 -42.93 43.87
CA LYS A 758 0.85 -43.91 43.80
C LYS A 758 -0.52 -43.27 44.03
N ASN A 759 -0.60 -42.23 44.87
CA ASN A 759 -1.84 -41.49 45.08
C ASN A 759 -2.15 -40.56 43.90
N ALA A 760 -1.11 -39.99 43.27
CA ALA A 760 -1.24 -39.22 42.04
C ALA A 760 -1.74 -40.11 40.88
N GLN A 761 -1.17 -41.31 40.72
CA GLN A 761 -1.56 -42.28 39.71
C GLN A 761 -3.04 -42.65 39.80
N ILE A 762 -3.49 -43.17 40.94
CA ILE A 762 -4.88 -43.63 41.13
C ILE A 762 -5.88 -42.48 40.90
N GLY A 763 -5.54 -41.25 41.33
CA GLY A 763 -6.38 -40.07 41.10
C GLY A 763 -6.41 -39.61 39.64
N TRP A 764 -5.27 -39.69 38.95
CA TRP A 764 -5.16 -39.38 37.52
C TRP A 764 -5.94 -40.38 36.67
N GLU A 765 -5.88 -41.68 37.01
CA GLU A 765 -6.57 -42.77 36.33
C GLU A 765 -8.10 -42.70 36.50
N ASP A 766 -8.63 -42.47 37.72
CA ASP A 766 -10.08 -42.23 37.91
C ASP A 766 -10.56 -41.02 37.10
N GLU A 767 -9.84 -39.89 37.14
CA GLU A 767 -10.24 -38.71 36.37
C GLU A 767 -10.11 -38.93 34.85
N TYR A 768 -9.11 -39.68 34.39
CA TYR A 768 -8.91 -40.05 32.98
C TYR A 768 -10.01 -41.00 32.47
N GLU A 769 -10.44 -41.99 33.25
CA GLU A 769 -11.57 -42.85 32.89
C GLU A 769 -12.90 -42.11 32.94
N VAL A 770 -13.18 -41.40 34.04
CA VAL A 770 -14.47 -40.73 34.27
C VAL A 770 -14.73 -39.66 33.21
N SER A 771 -13.70 -38.90 32.83
CA SER A 771 -13.82 -37.84 31.83
C SER A 771 -14.15 -38.34 30.41
N CYS A 772 -14.03 -39.63 30.09
CA CYS A 772 -14.50 -40.16 28.80
C CYS A 772 -16.04 -40.09 28.66
N LYS A 773 -16.77 -40.19 29.79
CA LYS A 773 -18.25 -40.20 29.83
C LYS A 773 -18.84 -38.97 30.52
N GLN A 774 -18.18 -38.43 31.53
CA GLN A 774 -18.68 -37.35 32.39
C GLN A 774 -18.00 -36.03 32.07
N CYS A 775 -18.78 -34.94 31.99
CA CYS A 775 -18.24 -33.59 31.88
C CYS A 775 -17.67 -33.11 33.23
N MET A 776 -16.79 -32.10 33.19
CA MET A 776 -16.14 -31.53 34.38
C MET A 776 -17.14 -30.94 35.41
N HIS A 777 -18.39 -30.68 35.01
CA HIS A 777 -19.48 -30.26 35.91
C HIS A 777 -20.16 -31.42 36.68
N GLY A 778 -19.60 -32.64 36.63
CA GLY A 778 -20.08 -33.80 37.37
C GLY A 778 -21.49 -34.27 36.98
N PRO A 779 -22.14 -35.11 37.82
CA PRO A 779 -23.43 -35.72 37.50
C PRO A 779 -24.62 -34.74 37.62
N LYS A 780 -24.45 -33.60 38.31
CA LYS A 780 -25.49 -32.58 38.52
C LYS A 780 -25.46 -31.46 37.46
N CYS A 781 -24.79 -31.67 36.33
CA CYS A 781 -24.71 -30.67 35.27
C CYS A 781 -26.08 -30.30 34.69
N LYS A 782 -26.41 -28.99 34.67
CA LYS A 782 -27.67 -28.46 34.11
C LYS A 782 -27.90 -28.83 32.63
N LEU A 783 -26.83 -29.10 31.87
CA LEU A 783 -26.88 -29.45 30.45
C LEU A 783 -26.87 -30.98 30.17
N ARG A 784 -26.78 -31.81 31.23
CA ARG A 784 -26.71 -33.28 31.17
C ARG A 784 -25.84 -33.78 29.99
N ASN A 785 -26.42 -34.55 29.06
CA ASN A 785 -25.71 -35.23 27.98
C ASN A 785 -25.06 -34.27 26.98
N PHE A 786 -25.63 -33.07 26.78
CA PHE A 786 -25.13 -32.05 25.85
C PHE A 786 -23.89 -31.29 26.38
N CYS A 787 -23.45 -31.54 27.62
CA CYS A 787 -22.25 -30.92 28.15
C CYS A 787 -20.97 -31.63 27.67
N THR A 788 -20.26 -31.03 26.71
CA THR A 788 -18.92 -31.47 26.27
C THR A 788 -17.78 -30.83 27.05
N VAL A 789 -18.07 -29.92 27.99
CA VAL A 789 -17.05 -29.12 28.70
C VAL A 789 -16.21 -30.02 29.61
N GLY A 790 -14.92 -30.16 29.28
CA GLY A 790 -13.96 -30.99 30.01
C GLY A 790 -14.26 -32.49 29.94
N ARG A 791 -14.93 -32.96 28.87
CA ARG A 791 -14.89 -34.38 28.48
C ARG A 791 -13.59 -34.67 27.72
N ARG A 792 -13.07 -35.88 27.90
CA ARG A 792 -11.87 -36.42 27.25
C ARG A 792 -12.10 -36.76 25.78
N LEU A 793 -13.20 -37.47 25.54
CA LEU A 793 -13.75 -37.75 24.22
C LEU A 793 -14.62 -36.57 23.80
N GLN A 794 -14.19 -35.83 22.78
CA GLN A 794 -14.98 -34.80 22.14
C GLN A 794 -15.44 -35.27 20.75
N GLU A 795 -16.76 -35.28 20.55
CA GLU A 795 -17.34 -35.43 19.22
C GLU A 795 -17.26 -34.09 18.46
N VAL A 796 -16.60 -34.11 17.30
CA VAL A 796 -16.33 -32.95 16.45
C VAL A 796 -16.92 -33.22 15.07
N ASN A 797 -17.77 -32.31 14.59
CA ASN A 797 -18.44 -32.45 13.29
C ASN A 797 -17.83 -31.46 12.29
N VAL A 798 -17.45 -31.94 11.11
CA VAL A 798 -16.84 -31.14 10.04
C VAL A 798 -17.55 -31.42 8.73
N LEU A 799 -18.05 -30.35 8.09
CA LEU A 799 -18.62 -30.39 6.76
C LEU A 799 -17.50 -30.15 5.75
N GLY A 800 -17.15 -31.16 4.95
CA GLY A 800 -16.12 -31.11 3.91
C GLY A 800 -16.70 -31.31 2.51
N GLY A 801 -15.85 -31.22 1.49
CA GLY A 801 -16.27 -31.27 0.09
C GLY A 801 -16.88 -29.94 -0.36
N LEU A 802 -18.00 -30.01 -1.09
CA LEU A 802 -18.67 -28.83 -1.64
C LEU A 802 -19.42 -28.03 -0.56
N ILE A 803 -19.17 -26.72 -0.43
CA ILE A 803 -19.71 -25.92 0.67
C ILE A 803 -20.31 -24.59 0.19
N LEU A 804 -19.82 -24.03 -0.93
CA LEU A 804 -20.32 -22.76 -1.46
C LEU A 804 -21.83 -22.72 -1.79
N PRO A 805 -22.46 -23.77 -2.37
CA PRO A 805 -23.90 -23.72 -2.67
C PRO A 805 -24.78 -23.61 -1.41
N LEU A 806 -24.22 -24.03 -0.26
CA LEU A 806 -24.92 -24.20 1.00
C LEU A 806 -24.65 -23.06 2.00
N TRP A 807 -23.91 -22.03 1.57
CA TRP A 807 -23.34 -21.03 2.46
C TRP A 807 -24.42 -20.24 3.21
N GLY A 808 -25.48 -19.80 2.53
CA GLY A 808 -26.59 -19.08 3.17
C GLY A 808 -27.32 -19.93 4.23
N ASN A 809 -27.55 -21.21 3.94
CA ASN A 809 -28.16 -22.16 4.86
C ASN A 809 -27.30 -22.39 6.12
N ILE A 810 -25.98 -22.45 5.94
CA ILE A 810 -25.00 -22.58 7.03
C ILE A 810 -24.94 -21.27 7.85
N GLU A 811 -24.79 -20.11 7.23
CA GLU A 811 -24.69 -18.81 7.93
C GLU A 811 -26.00 -18.50 8.70
N SER A 812 -27.15 -18.90 8.16
CA SER A 812 -28.48 -18.89 8.82
C SER A 812 -28.54 -19.82 10.04
N ALA A 813 -28.04 -21.06 9.93
CA ALA A 813 -28.00 -22.03 11.03
C ALA A 813 -27.02 -21.63 12.16
N PHE A 814 -25.92 -20.96 11.80
CA PHE A 814 -24.90 -20.48 12.74
C PHE A 814 -25.36 -19.19 13.44
N SER A 815 -26.00 -18.26 12.73
CA SER A 815 -26.54 -17.01 13.31
C SER A 815 -27.56 -17.26 14.43
N LYS A 816 -28.35 -18.35 14.30
CA LYS A 816 -29.34 -18.81 15.29
C LYS A 816 -28.71 -19.38 16.59
N GLN A 817 -27.39 -19.53 16.67
CA GLN A 817 -26.72 -20.10 17.85
C GLN A 817 -26.65 -19.12 19.03
N ALA A 818 -26.82 -19.65 20.25
CA ALA A 818 -26.83 -18.87 21.49
C ALA A 818 -25.45 -18.41 22.00
N ARG A 819 -24.35 -18.92 21.44
CA ARG A 819 -22.97 -18.54 21.80
C ARG A 819 -22.32 -17.79 20.64
N LEU A 820 -21.74 -16.62 20.91
CA LEU A 820 -21.00 -15.82 19.93
C LEU A 820 -19.90 -16.64 19.22
N SER A 821 -19.12 -17.44 19.96
CA SER A 821 -18.09 -18.34 19.40
C SER A 821 -18.63 -19.53 18.58
N HIS A 822 -19.94 -19.75 18.57
CA HIS A 822 -20.62 -20.72 17.69
C HIS A 822 -21.29 -20.06 16.48
N ARG A 823 -21.36 -18.72 16.41
CA ARG A 823 -21.89 -17.97 15.24
C ARG A 823 -20.85 -17.78 14.14
N ARG A 824 -19.57 -17.71 14.50
CA ARG A 824 -18.46 -17.53 13.54
C ARG A 824 -18.13 -18.85 12.84
N LEU A 825 -18.10 -18.80 11.51
CA LEU A 825 -17.55 -19.86 10.65
C LEU A 825 -16.09 -20.13 11.02
N ARG A 826 -15.70 -21.39 11.13
CA ARG A 826 -14.31 -21.79 11.42
C ARG A 826 -13.93 -22.97 10.53
N VAL A 827 -13.04 -22.73 9.59
CA VAL A 827 -12.48 -23.78 8.73
C VAL A 827 -11.37 -24.48 9.49
N VAL A 828 -11.37 -25.81 9.46
CA VAL A 828 -10.48 -26.65 10.24
C VAL A 828 -9.86 -27.72 9.36
N ARG A 829 -8.63 -28.11 9.69
CA ARG A 829 -7.96 -29.29 9.15
C ARG A 829 -7.82 -30.33 10.25
N ILE A 830 -8.12 -31.57 9.89
CA ILE A 830 -8.02 -32.75 10.74
C ILE A 830 -7.14 -33.75 10.01
N GLU A 831 -6.27 -34.44 10.74
CA GLU A 831 -5.48 -35.57 10.26
C GLU A 831 -5.88 -36.79 11.08
N THR A 832 -6.36 -37.86 10.44
CA THR A 832 -6.78 -39.07 11.16
C THR A 832 -5.57 -39.88 11.61
N THR A 833 -5.52 -40.25 12.88
CA THR A 833 -4.34 -40.95 13.46
C THR A 833 -4.25 -42.43 13.04
N SER A 834 -5.29 -42.96 12.39
CA SER A 834 -5.34 -44.34 11.87
C SER A 834 -4.92 -44.44 10.39
N ASP A 835 -5.21 -43.41 9.58
CA ASP A 835 -5.15 -43.48 8.12
C ASP A 835 -4.24 -42.40 7.50
N ASN A 836 -3.77 -41.43 8.31
CA ASN A 836 -3.13 -40.18 7.89
C ASN A 836 -3.90 -39.41 6.80
N GLN A 837 -5.24 -39.46 6.82
CA GLN A 837 -6.06 -38.69 5.88
C GLN A 837 -6.22 -37.25 6.38
N HIS A 838 -5.72 -36.29 5.60
CA HIS A 838 -5.98 -34.86 5.84
C HIS A 838 -7.38 -34.49 5.31
N ILE A 839 -8.29 -34.13 6.20
CA ILE A 839 -9.65 -33.68 5.88
C ILE A 839 -9.77 -32.20 6.27
N VAL A 840 -10.15 -31.36 5.30
CA VAL A 840 -10.38 -29.92 5.49
C VAL A 840 -11.86 -29.62 5.30
N GLY A 841 -12.43 -28.79 6.16
CA GLY A 841 -13.83 -28.40 6.07
C GLY A 841 -14.27 -27.42 7.15
N LEU A 842 -15.56 -27.09 7.18
CA LEU A 842 -16.15 -26.20 8.16
C LEU A 842 -16.51 -26.94 9.45
N LEU A 843 -16.04 -26.46 10.60
CA LEU A 843 -16.45 -26.94 11.92
C LEU A 843 -17.92 -26.60 12.19
N VAL A 844 -18.77 -27.62 12.29
CA VAL A 844 -20.18 -27.49 12.67
C VAL A 844 -20.34 -27.73 14.18
N PRO A 845 -20.84 -26.76 14.96
CA PRO A 845 -21.15 -26.99 16.37
C PRO A 845 -22.21 -28.09 16.52
N ASN A 846 -22.08 -28.99 17.49
CA ASN A 846 -22.99 -30.14 17.63
C ASN A 846 -24.47 -29.74 17.85
N ALA A 847 -24.75 -28.52 18.32
CA ALA A 847 -26.11 -27.95 18.45
C ALA A 847 -26.66 -27.33 17.14
N ALA A 848 -25.84 -27.21 16.11
CA ALA A 848 -26.20 -26.72 14.77
C ALA A 848 -26.34 -27.86 13.74
N VAL A 849 -25.80 -29.06 14.01
CA VAL A 849 -25.78 -30.20 13.06
C VAL A 849 -27.19 -30.53 12.55
N ASP A 850 -28.17 -30.68 13.44
CA ASP A 850 -29.56 -30.94 13.04
C ASP A 850 -30.22 -29.77 12.28
N THR A 851 -29.78 -28.53 12.52
CA THR A 851 -30.28 -27.35 11.81
C THR A 851 -29.73 -27.27 10.39
N VAL A 852 -28.42 -27.52 10.24
CA VAL A 852 -27.75 -27.62 8.94
C VAL A 852 -28.33 -28.79 8.14
N LEU A 853 -28.42 -29.99 8.72
CA LEU A 853 -28.99 -31.16 8.06
C LEU A 853 -30.46 -30.98 7.64
N LYS A 854 -31.27 -30.20 8.37
CA LYS A 854 -32.67 -29.95 8.01
C LYS A 854 -32.83 -28.93 6.88
N GLY A 855 -32.07 -27.83 6.90
CA GLY A 855 -32.13 -26.84 5.82
C GLY A 855 -31.76 -27.44 4.46
N LEU A 856 -30.86 -28.43 4.45
CA LEU A 856 -30.32 -29.05 3.25
C LEU A 856 -31.19 -30.17 2.64
N VAL A 857 -32.30 -30.53 3.27
CA VAL A 857 -33.28 -31.48 2.71
C VAL A 857 -34.42 -30.76 2.00
N GLN A 858 -34.65 -29.47 2.29
CA GLN A 858 -35.80 -28.73 1.75
C GLN A 858 -35.63 -28.22 0.30
N GLU A 859 -34.45 -28.38 -0.29
CA GLU A 859 -34.13 -27.98 -1.68
C GLU A 859 -34.29 -29.14 -2.70
N ILE A 860 -34.85 -30.28 -2.28
CA ILE A 860 -35.01 -31.48 -3.13
C ILE A 860 -36.43 -31.60 -3.70
N ASP A 861 -37.44 -30.99 -3.06
CA ASP A 861 -38.86 -31.05 -3.43
C ASP A 861 -39.39 -29.68 -3.94
N GLY A 862 -38.58 -28.94 -4.70
CA GLY A 862 -38.88 -27.59 -5.23
C GLY A 862 -38.83 -27.47 -6.75
#